data_AF-A0A938Y2C4-F1
#
_entry.id   AF-A0A938Y2C4-F1
#
_cell.length_a   1.000
_cell.length_b   1.000
_cell.length_c   1.000
_cell.angle_alpha   90.00
_cell.angle_beta   90.00
_cell.angle_gamma   90.00
#
_symmetry.space_group_name_H-M   'P 1'
#
loop_
_entity.id
_entity.type
_entity.pdbx_description
1 polymer ?
#
loop_
_entity_poly.entity_id
_entity_poly.type
_entity_poly.pdbx_seq_one_letter_code
_entity_poly.pdbx_strand_id
1 'polypeptide(L)'
;MAHTTGRQGALRRRLLPGIAVAALAAGTVSLVPGTAEAWNSVPTSGGDTWGVHDAANPGIDTGSVRNTAGNALQGYGGIRVDVEGGTSRLNGILLRGFGLTYDGRETFTTTTGVNVDGIVVRRELVVPKGESYGRFFDTFTNSTKKPITLQVAFGGQLGYDTGENQSELSTTGNGDETIDAADGWASWHTPTTAAGNPSQNGPSATVFGTPGREEALDRVGNFLLDPFTKDLPATGDAANHPGFVTTLTVEPGDTVSLLHYVVTGLPEGRAVLGATRPAGSEVTRVEQLADSLAALPATDGLSTAELCSVVNFDSGALGLAGAECDQATMKELVNLAKGSTLPKAPATTSSYDVVGKTITQLVADMRTGKTSSQQIVRAYLDRIAAYDRGPAGLNSVITVAPDAMKQARAADEARKKGDKRPFLGIPVLAKDIIDTKDMPTTGGSSAFDGYQPKTDAFQVDLMRKAGAIILGKANLAEFANDGHFSPNGFGAVWNAFDPSRSPIGSSGGTAVALASGFAAAAWGTQTGDSLWGPAGAASLYSLRGTDGMQSSGGTMPLTFIQDYVGWISQSLEDLALLLDVTAVDNPADPIDDVANGHRPTDWSSYLTADALEGKVIGVPELALVDPFGTTEVTDALKAKLAVFEQAGATVKVIPEFDDVPTEWKTADFGNRGYEGWLQWLAEHPDAPYTKPEEITGNDKRVPYQVGSTAPATGMTAQEIKNFQDYRAKYRDNVATWMDDNGVDAVLYATELSEIHLNDSIQPSFGRKDPQSSAAGVPTVIFPAGTTENGNPVGFQLQGKEFQDAELLGFAYAFDKIAKGRVLPLDVTPRLAYDADALPDPIEDLEPGKPGKPTPATKRLTVLSKKAPVKVRNGRATISLSVGCASASAGCTGTVKVKVRGKTYTKKVTVRAGGQAVVRIKLSKFASAKLRKGKKQAVKVTFTGKAGTKSSTKAVKVVAKR
;
A
#
# COMPACT_ATOMS: atom_id res chain seq x y z
N MET A 1 24.91 21.08 -53.80
CA MET A 1 25.53 22.16 -54.62
C MET A 1 24.43 23.12 -55.08
N ALA A 2 24.75 24.12 -55.92
CA ALA A 2 23.87 25.26 -56.28
C ALA A 2 22.42 24.87 -56.68
N HIS A 3 21.33 25.57 -56.31
CA HIS A 3 20.96 27.00 -56.32
C HIS A 3 20.39 27.55 -57.66
N THR A 4 19.08 27.86 -57.64
CA THR A 4 18.41 28.97 -58.39
C THR A 4 18.34 28.85 -59.93
N THR A 5 17.53 29.62 -60.70
CA THR A 5 16.74 30.85 -60.48
C THR A 5 15.38 30.84 -61.22
N GLY A 6 14.39 31.62 -60.75
CA GLY A 6 13.22 32.03 -61.54
C GLY A 6 12.26 32.93 -60.73
N ARG A 7 12.17 34.24 -61.02
CA ARG A 7 11.47 35.22 -60.16
C ARG A 7 11.11 36.52 -60.90
N GLN A 8 10.16 37.29 -60.33
CA GLN A 8 9.72 38.67 -60.66
C GLN A 8 8.62 38.78 -61.74
N GLY A 9 7.76 39.81 -61.76
CA GLY A 9 7.65 41.01 -60.88
C GLY A 9 6.20 41.24 -60.33
N ALA A 10 5.81 42.44 -59.87
CA ALA A 10 6.49 43.74 -59.90
C ALA A 10 5.97 44.75 -58.83
N LEU A 11 6.83 45.69 -58.42
CA LEU A 11 6.67 47.01 -57.72
C LEU A 11 5.61 47.19 -56.59
N ARG A 12 5.86 47.79 -55.40
CA ARG A 12 6.73 48.88 -54.84
C ARG A 12 6.33 50.36 -55.07
N ARG A 13 6.06 51.05 -53.94
CA ARG A 13 6.35 52.45 -53.47
C ARG A 13 5.56 52.65 -52.16
N ARG A 14 5.83 53.51 -51.15
CA ARG A 14 6.95 54.35 -50.59
C ARG A 14 6.43 54.79 -49.17
N LEU A 15 7.17 55.20 -48.13
CA LEU A 15 8.61 55.44 -47.85
C LEU A 15 8.84 55.29 -46.28
N LEU A 16 9.89 55.90 -45.73
CA LEU A 16 10.26 56.06 -44.29
C LEU A 16 10.78 57.51 -44.09
N PRO A 17 10.76 58.15 -42.88
CA PRO A 17 11.44 57.74 -41.63
C PRO A 17 10.58 57.89 -40.35
N GLY A 18 11.03 57.63 -39.12
CA GLY A 18 12.30 57.08 -38.62
C GLY A 18 13.00 57.93 -37.55
N ILE A 19 12.87 57.55 -36.26
CA ILE A 19 13.75 57.85 -35.10
C ILE A 19 13.28 56.95 -33.93
N ALA A 20 14.17 56.63 -32.97
CA ALA A 20 13.93 55.61 -31.93
C ALA A 20 14.13 56.12 -30.49
N VAL A 21 13.43 55.49 -29.54
CA VAL A 21 13.81 55.38 -28.12
C VAL A 21 13.41 53.98 -27.64
N ALA A 22 14.24 53.34 -26.81
CA ALA A 22 13.98 52.02 -26.24
C ALA A 22 13.68 52.09 -24.74
N ALA A 23 12.86 51.16 -24.23
CA ALA A 23 12.67 50.91 -22.81
C ALA A 23 12.25 49.45 -22.57
N LEU A 24 12.79 48.81 -21.53
CA LEU A 24 12.45 47.43 -21.14
C LEU A 24 11.24 47.43 -20.20
N ALA A 25 10.34 46.45 -20.34
CA ALA A 25 9.48 46.01 -19.24
C ALA A 25 8.92 44.58 -19.43
N ALA A 26 9.11 43.74 -18.40
CA ALA A 26 8.23 42.65 -17.96
C ALA A 26 7.59 41.71 -19.01
N GLY A 27 8.38 40.76 -19.53
CA GLY A 27 7.84 39.46 -19.97
C GLY A 27 7.68 38.51 -18.78
N THR A 28 6.57 38.58 -18.04
CA THR A 28 6.30 37.62 -16.95
C THR A 28 5.88 36.28 -17.53
N VAL A 29 6.79 35.30 -17.53
CA VAL A 29 6.46 33.90 -17.84
C VAL A 29 5.46 33.41 -16.79
N SER A 30 4.20 33.25 -17.20
CA SER A 30 3.17 32.62 -16.39
C SER A 30 3.44 31.12 -16.33
N LEU A 31 4.27 30.71 -15.38
CA LEU A 31 4.33 29.31 -14.93
C LEU A 31 2.94 28.94 -14.42
N VAL A 32 2.15 28.30 -15.29
CA VAL A 32 1.00 27.50 -14.87
C VAL A 32 1.56 26.43 -13.95
N PRO A 33 1.13 26.33 -12.67
CA PRO A 33 1.53 25.21 -11.84
C PRO A 33 0.98 23.95 -12.51
N GLY A 34 1.85 22.97 -12.76
CA GLY A 34 1.44 21.70 -13.34
C GLY A 34 0.32 21.06 -12.54
N THR A 35 -0.53 20.30 -13.23
CA THR A 35 -1.37 19.29 -12.58
C THR A 35 -0.48 18.40 -11.71
N ALA A 36 -0.94 18.07 -10.51
CA ALA A 36 -0.14 17.27 -9.60
C ALA A 36 -0.05 15.83 -10.12
N GLU A 37 1.13 15.46 -10.64
CA GLU A 37 1.52 14.05 -10.77
C GLU A 37 1.44 13.41 -9.38
N ALA A 38 0.73 12.28 -9.26
CA ALA A 38 0.31 11.81 -7.93
C ALA A 38 1.38 10.99 -7.17
N TRP A 39 2.55 10.76 -7.76
CA TRP A 39 3.81 10.69 -7.00
C TRP A 39 4.80 11.64 -7.66
N ASN A 40 5.74 12.16 -6.88
CA ASN A 40 6.66 13.17 -7.38
C ASN A 40 7.91 12.53 -8.01
N SER A 41 8.37 13.12 -9.11
CA SER A 41 9.54 12.67 -9.87
C SER A 41 10.62 13.75 -9.97
N VAL A 42 11.88 13.33 -10.06
CA VAL A 42 13.05 14.20 -10.26
C VAL A 42 13.82 13.78 -11.52
N PRO A 43 13.71 14.55 -12.62
CA PRO A 43 14.58 14.36 -13.78
C PRO A 43 15.98 14.97 -13.53
N THR A 44 17.01 14.22 -13.89
CA THR A 44 18.44 14.55 -13.76
C THR A 44 19.05 14.96 -15.11
N SER A 45 20.14 15.73 -15.11
CA SER A 45 20.92 16.01 -16.34
C SER A 45 21.78 14.84 -16.80
N GLY A 46 22.01 13.83 -15.95
CA GLY A 46 22.54 12.53 -16.39
C GLY A 46 21.59 11.79 -17.34
N GLY A 47 20.29 12.16 -17.34
CA GLY A 47 19.27 11.62 -18.23
C GLY A 47 18.35 10.59 -17.58
N ASP A 48 18.54 10.32 -16.29
CA ASP A 48 17.68 9.48 -15.47
C ASP A 48 16.51 10.28 -14.86
N THR A 49 15.42 9.61 -14.47
CA THR A 49 14.27 10.24 -13.79
C THR A 49 13.81 9.36 -12.63
N TRP A 50 13.94 9.90 -11.41
CA TRP A 50 13.72 9.19 -10.16
C TRP A 50 12.30 9.45 -9.65
N GLY A 51 11.46 8.41 -9.58
CA GLY A 51 10.21 8.41 -8.83
C GLY A 51 10.46 8.01 -7.37
N VAL A 52 9.75 8.61 -6.42
CA VAL A 52 9.93 8.35 -4.97
C VAL A 52 8.59 8.04 -4.30
N HIS A 53 8.59 7.10 -3.36
CA HIS A 53 7.44 6.78 -2.52
C HIS A 53 7.24 7.81 -1.39
N ASP A 54 6.66 8.97 -1.74
CA ASP A 54 6.27 10.00 -0.76
C ASP A 54 4.80 9.87 -0.32
N ALA A 55 4.28 10.90 0.37
CA ALA A 55 2.91 10.93 0.89
C ALA A 55 1.85 11.31 -0.15
N ALA A 56 2.19 11.42 -1.44
CA ALA A 56 1.23 11.60 -2.53
C ALA A 56 0.61 10.25 -2.96
N ASN A 57 -0.56 10.28 -3.57
CA ASN A 57 -1.44 9.13 -3.81
C ASN A 57 -0.79 8.04 -4.73
N PRO A 58 -0.49 6.82 -4.24
CA PRO A 58 -1.25 6.05 -3.24
C PRO A 58 -0.69 6.02 -1.80
N GLY A 59 0.23 6.91 -1.44
CA GLY A 59 0.63 7.16 -0.04
C GLY A 59 1.40 6.03 0.63
N ILE A 60 2.28 5.34 -0.13
CA ILE A 60 3.20 4.32 0.39
C ILE A 60 4.13 4.95 1.45
N ASP A 61 4.67 6.14 1.18
CA ASP A 61 5.34 7.01 2.16
C ASP A 61 6.49 6.33 2.95
N THR A 62 7.26 5.47 2.27
CA THR A 62 8.51 4.82 2.73
C THR A 62 9.76 5.66 2.42
N GLY A 63 9.68 6.53 1.41
CA GLY A 63 10.78 7.34 0.91
C GLY A 63 11.82 6.58 0.08
N SER A 64 11.54 5.33 -0.29
CA SER A 64 12.35 4.57 -1.26
C SER A 64 12.19 5.14 -2.68
N VAL A 65 13.17 4.87 -3.53
CA VAL A 65 13.13 5.13 -4.97
C VAL A 65 12.16 4.14 -5.58
N ARG A 66 10.97 4.61 -5.94
CA ARG A 66 9.93 3.82 -6.62
C ARG A 66 10.47 3.16 -7.87
N ASN A 67 11.07 3.96 -8.74
CA ASN A 67 11.70 3.51 -9.97
C ASN A 67 12.62 4.60 -10.54
N THR A 68 13.57 4.18 -11.37
CA THR A 68 14.34 5.08 -12.24
C THR A 68 13.93 4.90 -13.71
N ALA A 69 14.44 5.73 -14.63
CA ALA A 69 14.20 5.57 -16.07
C ALA A 69 15.05 4.44 -16.68
N GLY A 70 16.19 4.12 -16.02
CA GLY A 70 16.95 2.91 -16.29
C GLY A 70 16.26 1.62 -15.82
N ASN A 71 15.33 1.71 -14.85
CA ASN A 71 14.87 0.60 -14.02
C ASN A 71 16.00 -0.05 -13.19
N ALA A 72 17.06 0.67 -12.83
CA ALA A 72 18.12 0.12 -11.97
C ALA A 72 17.64 -0.19 -10.53
N LEU A 73 16.59 0.51 -10.08
CA LEU A 73 16.04 0.46 -8.72
C LEU A 73 14.51 0.30 -8.78
N GLN A 74 13.93 -0.48 -7.87
CA GLN A 74 12.47 -0.67 -7.75
C GLN A 74 12.07 -0.80 -6.26
N GLY A 75 11.65 0.27 -5.60
CA GLY A 75 11.44 0.25 -4.14
C GLY A 75 12.76 0.20 -3.35
N TYR A 76 13.80 0.87 -3.84
CA TYR A 76 15.14 0.80 -3.25
C TYR A 76 15.45 1.94 -2.27
N GLY A 77 16.28 1.68 -1.26
CA GLY A 77 16.66 2.65 -0.24
C GLY A 77 15.58 2.87 0.83
N GLY A 78 14.71 1.89 1.06
CA GLY A 78 13.85 1.83 2.26
C GLY A 78 14.67 1.66 3.54
N ILE A 79 14.01 1.77 4.69
CA ILE A 79 14.61 1.53 6.01
C ILE A 79 13.82 0.41 6.70
N ARG A 80 14.50 -0.58 7.28
CA ARG A 80 13.97 -1.35 8.42
C ARG A 80 14.75 -0.99 9.69
N VAL A 81 14.11 -1.05 10.85
CA VAL A 81 14.75 -0.78 12.15
C VAL A 81 14.35 -1.86 13.15
N ASP A 82 15.33 -2.51 13.77
CA ASP A 82 15.14 -3.39 14.93
C ASP A 82 15.72 -2.75 16.18
N VAL A 83 14.88 -2.42 17.16
CA VAL A 83 15.26 -1.90 18.46
C VAL A 83 15.39 -3.06 19.45
N GLU A 84 16.50 -3.14 20.20
CA GLU A 84 16.73 -4.22 21.14
C GLU A 84 15.60 -4.33 22.18
N GLY A 85 14.88 -5.46 22.17
CA GLY A 85 13.71 -5.68 23.05
C GLY A 85 12.49 -4.83 22.68
N GLY A 86 12.38 -4.39 21.43
CA GLY A 86 11.27 -3.63 20.89
C GLY A 86 9.91 -4.34 20.96
N THR A 87 8.84 -3.56 20.91
CA THR A 87 7.44 -3.99 21.04
C THR A 87 6.50 -3.30 20.04
N SER A 88 7.01 -2.37 19.23
CA SER A 88 6.29 -1.70 18.17
C SER A 88 6.07 -2.62 16.98
N ARG A 89 4.88 -2.56 16.39
CA ARG A 89 4.58 -3.24 15.10
C ARG A 89 5.31 -2.63 13.88
N LEU A 90 6.16 -1.64 14.11
CA LEU A 90 7.09 -1.06 13.14
C LEU A 90 8.52 -1.60 13.30
N ASN A 91 8.76 -2.42 14.32
CA ASN A 91 10.06 -3.02 14.58
C ASN A 91 10.31 -4.19 13.61
N GLY A 92 11.51 -4.32 13.06
CA GLY A 92 11.90 -5.35 12.09
C GLY A 92 11.34 -5.20 10.66
N ILE A 93 10.37 -4.31 10.43
CA ILE A 93 9.67 -4.16 9.14
C ILE A 93 10.03 -2.86 8.39
N LEU A 94 9.63 -2.78 7.12
CA LEU A 94 9.78 -1.60 6.28
C LEU A 94 9.03 -0.37 6.85
N LEU A 95 9.78 0.68 7.18
CA LEU A 95 9.27 1.91 7.77
C LEU A 95 8.53 2.78 6.74
N ARG A 96 7.40 3.33 7.18
CA ARG A 96 6.50 4.19 6.39
C ARG A 96 5.79 5.20 7.27
N GLY A 97 5.16 6.20 6.65
CA GLY A 97 4.37 7.22 7.35
C GLY A 97 5.17 8.47 7.75
N PHE A 98 6.30 8.72 7.07
CA PHE A 98 7.13 9.91 7.27
C PHE A 98 6.42 11.23 6.92
N GLY A 99 5.30 11.17 6.20
CA GLY A 99 4.62 12.30 5.60
C GLY A 99 5.54 13.06 4.64
N LEU A 100 6.35 12.33 3.86
CA LEU A 100 7.35 12.91 2.96
C LEU A 100 6.67 13.86 1.97
N THR A 101 7.26 15.05 1.84
CA THR A 101 6.76 16.11 0.98
C THR A 101 7.86 16.58 0.06
N TYR A 102 7.67 16.41 -1.25
CA TYR A 102 8.50 17.01 -2.28
C TYR A 102 8.45 18.54 -2.25
N ASP A 103 9.59 19.20 -2.44
CA ASP A 103 9.69 20.66 -2.53
C ASP A 103 9.23 21.22 -3.89
N GLY A 104 9.12 20.34 -4.90
CA GLY A 104 8.84 20.69 -6.29
C GLY A 104 10.08 20.79 -7.18
N ARG A 105 11.25 20.33 -6.70
CA ARG A 105 12.53 20.39 -7.42
C ARG A 105 13.35 19.13 -7.26
N GLU A 106 13.82 18.83 -6.05
CA GLU A 106 14.91 17.89 -5.81
C GLU A 106 14.90 17.29 -4.40
N THR A 107 14.10 17.81 -3.45
CA THR A 107 14.14 17.39 -2.05
C THR A 107 12.81 16.85 -1.56
N PHE A 108 12.86 15.73 -0.84
CA PHE A 108 11.76 15.11 -0.12
C PHE A 108 12.07 15.13 1.37
N THR A 109 11.28 15.85 2.16
CA THR A 109 11.53 15.98 3.61
C THR A 109 10.38 15.40 4.45
N THR A 110 10.72 14.61 5.47
CA THR A 110 9.80 14.10 6.49
C THR A 110 9.02 15.22 7.16
N THR A 111 7.68 15.16 7.15
CA THR A 111 6.84 16.09 7.93
C THR A 111 6.43 15.54 9.29
N THR A 112 6.46 14.21 9.47
CA THR A 112 6.13 13.51 10.71
C THR A 112 7.16 12.41 10.97
N GLY A 113 7.91 12.49 12.07
CA GLY A 113 8.88 11.43 12.41
C GLY A 113 8.18 10.14 12.82
N VAL A 114 8.61 9.02 12.25
CA VAL A 114 8.14 7.67 12.55
C VAL A 114 8.73 7.23 13.89
N ASN A 115 7.97 6.55 14.76
CA ASN A 115 8.43 6.18 16.10
C ASN A 115 8.45 4.65 16.28
N VAL A 116 9.64 4.11 16.52
CA VAL A 116 9.91 2.70 16.79
C VAL A 116 10.48 2.61 18.22
N ASP A 117 9.68 2.08 19.15
CA ASP A 117 9.99 1.90 20.58
C ASP A 117 10.66 3.08 21.33
N GLY A 118 10.48 4.31 20.83
CA GLY A 118 11.05 5.52 21.39
C GLY A 118 12.14 6.16 20.54
N ILE A 119 12.72 5.46 19.56
CA ILE A 119 13.51 6.06 18.48
C ILE A 119 12.56 6.75 17.52
N VAL A 120 12.74 8.07 17.33
CA VAL A 120 12.03 8.83 16.30
C VAL A 120 12.93 8.95 15.07
N VAL A 121 12.58 8.19 14.04
CA VAL A 121 13.23 8.14 12.73
C VAL A 121 12.71 9.28 11.85
N ARG A 122 13.60 9.91 11.07
CA ARG A 122 13.22 10.91 10.06
C ARG A 122 14.18 10.83 8.87
N ARG A 123 13.61 11.03 7.68
CA ARG A 123 14.29 11.02 6.39
C ARG A 123 14.30 12.38 5.70
N GLU A 124 15.43 12.75 5.12
CA GLU A 124 15.54 13.61 3.94
C GLU A 124 16.11 12.79 2.77
N LEU A 125 15.50 12.90 1.60
CA LEU A 125 16.08 12.45 0.33
C LEU A 125 16.28 13.66 -0.59
N VAL A 126 17.50 13.86 -1.08
CA VAL A 126 17.82 14.83 -2.14
C VAL A 126 18.28 14.07 -3.38
N VAL A 127 17.69 14.37 -4.54
CA VAL A 127 18.14 13.87 -5.86
C VAL A 127 18.63 15.09 -6.66
N PRO A 128 19.93 15.45 -6.59
CA PRO A 128 20.41 16.69 -7.18
C PRO A 128 20.32 16.65 -8.71
N LYS A 129 19.71 17.67 -9.33
CA LYS A 129 19.46 17.65 -10.78
C LYS A 129 20.71 17.61 -11.66
N GLY A 130 21.87 17.99 -11.14
CA GLY A 130 23.15 17.92 -11.85
C GLY A 130 23.68 16.49 -12.02
N GLU A 131 23.29 15.59 -11.13
CA GLU A 131 24.06 14.40 -10.77
C GLU A 131 23.37 13.09 -11.21
N SER A 132 23.89 11.95 -10.75
CA SER A 132 23.27 10.62 -10.93
C SER A 132 23.22 9.84 -9.62
N TYR A 133 22.89 10.52 -8.52
CA TYR A 133 22.70 9.89 -7.21
C TYR A 133 21.52 10.50 -6.44
N GLY A 134 21.00 9.74 -5.48
CA GLY A 134 20.13 10.21 -4.41
C GLY A 134 20.86 10.17 -3.07
N ARG A 135 20.94 11.31 -2.38
CA ARG A 135 21.46 11.43 -1.01
C ARG A 135 20.33 11.21 -0.01
N PHE A 136 20.44 10.15 0.79
CA PHE A 136 19.55 9.86 1.92
C PHE A 136 20.23 10.30 3.21
N PHE A 137 19.56 11.12 4.01
CA PHE A 137 19.99 11.52 5.35
C PHE A 137 18.90 11.11 6.34
N ASP A 138 19.19 10.06 7.10
CA ASP A 138 18.25 9.40 8.00
C ASP A 138 18.70 9.59 9.46
N THR A 139 17.82 10.15 10.29
CA THR A 139 18.14 10.58 11.67
C THR A 139 17.33 9.78 12.68
N PHE A 140 17.97 9.35 13.77
CA PHE A 140 17.47 8.43 14.79
C PHE A 140 17.56 9.11 16.16
N THR A 141 16.44 9.69 16.62
CA THR A 141 16.39 10.46 17.87
C THR A 141 15.78 9.66 19.02
N ASN A 142 16.56 9.31 20.05
CA ASN A 142 16.04 8.58 21.21
C ASN A 142 15.19 9.49 22.10
N SER A 143 13.86 9.33 22.10
CA SER A 143 12.94 10.20 22.87
C SER A 143 12.79 9.83 24.37
N THR A 144 13.50 8.79 24.84
CA THR A 144 13.25 8.12 26.12
C THR A 144 14.07 8.70 27.29
N LYS A 145 14.61 7.83 28.17
CA LYS A 145 15.40 8.15 29.38
C LYS A 145 16.57 7.18 29.64
N LYS A 146 16.78 6.20 28.76
CA LYS A 146 17.88 5.24 28.78
C LYS A 146 18.56 5.26 27.40
N PRO A 147 19.83 4.85 27.27
CA PRO A 147 20.38 4.49 25.98
C PRO A 147 19.50 3.44 25.31
N ILE A 148 19.46 3.45 23.99
CA ILE A 148 18.79 2.43 23.17
C ILE A 148 19.80 1.96 22.13
N THR A 149 19.97 0.65 22.03
CA THR A 149 20.69 0.00 20.94
C THR A 149 19.66 -0.47 19.90
N LEU A 150 19.97 -0.27 18.62
CA LEU A 150 19.13 -0.67 17.49
C LEU A 150 20.00 -1.05 16.30
N GLN A 151 19.51 -1.95 15.46
CA GLN A 151 20.03 -2.18 14.12
C GLN A 151 19.20 -1.39 13.10
N VAL A 152 19.86 -0.84 12.10
CA VAL A 152 19.23 -0.16 10.96
C VAL A 152 19.64 -0.89 9.69
N ALA A 153 18.66 -1.33 8.90
CA ALA A 153 18.88 -1.85 7.56
C ALA A 153 18.49 -0.80 6.52
N PHE A 154 19.41 -0.40 5.64
CA PHE A 154 19.14 0.41 4.45
C PHE A 154 19.20 -0.50 3.21
N GLY A 155 18.17 -0.50 2.37
CA GLY A 155 18.11 -1.46 1.26
C GLY A 155 16.77 -1.45 0.51
N GLY A 156 16.52 -2.52 -0.24
CA GLY A 156 15.29 -2.68 -1.04
C GLY A 156 15.57 -3.50 -2.29
N GLN A 157 14.65 -3.48 -3.25
CA GLN A 157 14.77 -4.27 -4.47
C GLN A 157 15.52 -3.52 -5.59
N LEU A 158 16.54 -4.18 -6.14
CA LEU A 158 17.25 -3.81 -7.35
C LEU A 158 16.42 -4.19 -8.58
N GLY A 159 16.39 -3.35 -9.60
CA GLY A 159 15.39 -3.43 -10.67
C GLY A 159 15.71 -4.32 -11.87
N TYR A 160 16.48 -5.37 -11.66
CA TYR A 160 17.00 -6.23 -12.72
C TYR A 160 15.96 -7.26 -13.21
N ASP A 161 16.09 -7.72 -14.45
CA ASP A 161 15.01 -8.39 -15.18
C ASP A 161 14.76 -9.81 -14.63
N THR A 162 13.66 -9.98 -13.90
CA THR A 162 13.53 -11.00 -12.82
C THR A 162 13.20 -12.41 -13.32
N GLY A 163 13.91 -12.88 -14.34
CA GLY A 163 13.93 -14.30 -14.75
C GLY A 163 15.19 -15.01 -14.25
N GLU A 164 15.81 -15.82 -15.12
CA GLU A 164 17.05 -16.56 -14.83
C GLU A 164 18.27 -15.69 -14.48
N ASN A 165 18.22 -14.35 -14.68
CA ASN A 165 19.35 -13.44 -14.53
C ASN A 165 19.12 -12.41 -13.41
N GLN A 166 19.64 -12.72 -12.23
CA GLN A 166 19.71 -11.82 -11.08
C GLN A 166 20.64 -10.60 -11.31
N SER A 167 20.66 -9.70 -10.33
CA SER A 167 21.75 -8.76 -10.10
C SER A 167 23.06 -9.50 -9.86
N GLU A 168 24.10 -9.24 -10.64
CA GLU A 168 25.47 -9.58 -10.22
C GLU A 168 26.09 -8.38 -9.49
N LEU A 169 26.81 -8.68 -8.40
CA LEU A 169 27.75 -7.75 -7.77
C LEU A 169 28.87 -7.49 -8.78
N SER A 170 29.07 -6.24 -9.17
CA SER A 170 30.08 -5.83 -10.17
C SER A 170 31.45 -5.70 -9.49
N THR A 171 31.53 -4.89 -8.43
CA THR A 171 32.65 -4.91 -7.48
C THR A 171 32.31 -4.16 -6.18
N THR A 172 33.28 -4.10 -5.27
CA THR A 172 33.26 -3.42 -3.97
C THR A 172 34.24 -2.26 -3.93
N GLY A 173 34.17 -1.42 -2.89
CA GLY A 173 35.11 -0.31 -2.69
C GLY A 173 36.58 -0.73 -2.50
N ASN A 174 36.86 -1.99 -2.17
CA ASN A 174 38.22 -2.54 -2.13
C ASN A 174 38.69 -3.16 -3.47
N GLY A 175 37.76 -3.44 -4.40
CA GLY A 175 38.04 -4.02 -5.71
C GLY A 175 37.86 -5.55 -5.79
N ASP A 176 37.06 -6.15 -4.92
CA ASP A 176 36.70 -7.57 -4.92
C ASP A 176 35.19 -7.80 -5.18
N GLU A 177 34.70 -8.98 -4.81
CA GLU A 177 33.30 -9.42 -4.93
C GLU A 177 32.75 -9.87 -3.55
N THR A 178 33.19 -9.24 -2.45
CA THR A 178 32.74 -9.60 -1.08
C THR A 178 32.49 -8.35 -0.24
N ILE A 179 31.20 -7.97 -0.10
CA ILE A 179 30.81 -6.76 0.62
C ILE A 179 31.04 -6.96 2.13
N ASP A 180 32.07 -6.33 2.70
CA ASP A 180 32.33 -6.34 4.14
C ASP A 180 32.70 -4.96 4.71
N ALA A 181 33.02 -4.89 6.01
CA ALA A 181 33.31 -3.64 6.70
C ALA A 181 34.57 -2.90 6.19
N ALA A 182 35.42 -3.54 5.37
CA ALA A 182 36.54 -2.90 4.67
C ALA A 182 36.09 -2.00 3.52
N ASP A 183 34.84 -2.09 3.07
CA ASP A 183 34.28 -1.28 1.99
C ASP A 183 33.57 -0.01 2.48
N GLY A 184 33.38 0.95 1.56
CA GLY A 184 32.46 2.07 1.73
C GLY A 184 31.24 2.03 0.79
N TRP A 185 31.30 1.18 -0.24
CA TRP A 185 30.27 1.03 -1.26
C TRP A 185 30.32 -0.35 -1.95
N ALA A 186 29.22 -0.74 -2.61
CA ALA A 186 29.13 -1.91 -3.49
C ALA A 186 28.30 -1.57 -4.75
N SER A 187 28.64 -2.15 -5.92
CA SER A 187 27.99 -1.90 -7.21
C SER A 187 27.31 -3.15 -7.81
N TRP A 188 26.23 -2.96 -8.57
CA TRP A 188 25.48 -4.03 -9.23
C TRP A 188 25.23 -3.75 -10.71
N HIS A 189 25.16 -4.81 -11.51
CA HIS A 189 24.74 -4.75 -12.91
C HIS A 189 23.98 -6.01 -13.37
N THR A 190 23.23 -5.89 -14.47
CA THR A 190 22.72 -7.08 -15.19
C THR A 190 23.84 -7.68 -16.04
N PRO A 191 24.22 -8.94 -15.85
CA PRO A 191 25.12 -9.62 -16.77
C PRO A 191 24.40 -10.01 -18.07
N THR A 192 25.18 -10.26 -19.12
CA THR A 192 24.82 -11.25 -20.14
C THR A 192 26.00 -12.20 -20.37
N THR A 193 26.36 -12.94 -19.33
CA THR A 193 27.25 -14.14 -19.34
C THR A 193 28.75 -13.95 -19.64
N ALA A 194 29.29 -12.73 -19.68
CA ALA A 194 30.74 -12.49 -19.67
C ALA A 194 31.11 -11.04 -19.27
N ALA A 195 32.34 -10.83 -18.78
CA ALA A 195 32.90 -9.50 -18.56
C ALA A 195 32.94 -8.66 -19.85
N GLY A 196 32.55 -7.38 -19.76
CA GLY A 196 32.46 -6.47 -20.90
C GLY A 196 31.15 -6.54 -21.69
N ASN A 197 30.09 -7.14 -21.13
CA ASN A 197 28.73 -7.05 -21.67
C ASN A 197 28.00 -5.77 -21.20
N PRO A 198 27.01 -5.28 -21.97
CA PRO A 198 26.31 -4.03 -21.66
C PRO A 198 25.18 -4.23 -20.64
N SER A 199 25.19 -3.43 -19.57
CA SER A 199 24.11 -3.43 -18.56
C SER A 199 22.76 -3.00 -19.15
N GLN A 200 21.72 -3.81 -18.95
CA GLN A 200 20.43 -3.65 -19.63
C GLN A 200 19.44 -2.77 -18.86
N ASN A 201 19.42 -2.81 -17.53
CA ASN A 201 18.62 -1.91 -16.69
C ASN A 201 19.47 -0.79 -16.03
N GLY A 202 20.72 -0.64 -16.49
CA GLY A 202 21.66 0.34 -15.96
C GLY A 202 22.30 -0.14 -14.65
N PRO A 203 23.60 0.08 -14.44
CA PRO A 203 24.25 -0.28 -13.18
C PRO A 203 23.76 0.60 -12.03
N SER A 204 23.97 0.15 -10.80
CA SER A 204 23.72 0.93 -9.59
C SER A 204 24.82 0.70 -8.58
N ALA A 205 24.98 1.60 -7.60
CA ALA A 205 25.83 1.37 -6.45
C ALA A 205 25.25 2.03 -5.21
N THR A 206 25.52 1.47 -4.03
CA THR A 206 25.13 2.07 -2.75
C THR A 206 26.37 2.33 -1.93
N VAL A 207 26.56 3.60 -1.57
CA VAL A 207 27.58 4.09 -0.63
C VAL A 207 26.95 4.13 0.75
N PHE A 208 27.56 3.41 1.70
CA PHE A 208 27.07 3.22 3.06
C PHE A 208 28.02 3.76 4.14
N GLY A 209 29.25 4.16 3.80
CA GLY A 209 30.10 4.88 4.74
C GLY A 209 31.55 5.05 4.32
N THR A 210 32.40 5.34 5.30
CA THR A 210 33.86 5.32 5.16
C THR A 210 34.40 3.88 5.29
N PRO A 211 35.26 3.41 4.37
CA PRO A 211 35.94 2.11 4.46
C PRO A 211 36.58 1.83 5.83
N GLY A 212 36.34 0.64 6.40
CA GLY A 212 36.94 0.18 7.65
C GLY A 212 36.33 0.77 8.92
N ARG A 213 35.18 1.44 8.84
CA ARG A 213 34.56 2.17 9.97
C ARG A 213 33.44 1.36 10.62
N GLU A 214 33.48 1.25 11.95
CA GLU A 214 32.58 0.40 12.76
C GLU A 214 31.09 0.70 12.51
N GLU A 215 30.66 1.96 12.43
CA GLU A 215 29.24 2.28 12.20
C GLU A 215 28.82 2.31 10.72
N ALA A 216 29.71 1.95 9.78
CA ALA A 216 29.40 1.94 8.34
C ALA A 216 28.67 0.68 7.87
N LEU A 217 29.14 -0.51 8.29
CA LEU A 217 28.53 -1.79 7.92
C LEU A 217 28.91 -2.91 8.91
N ASP A 218 27.92 -3.53 9.54
CA ASP A 218 28.09 -4.79 10.29
C ASP A 218 28.04 -6.01 9.35
N ARG A 219 27.04 -6.02 8.45
CA ARG A 219 26.76 -7.12 7.50
C ARG A 219 25.75 -6.72 6.43
N VAL A 220 25.73 -7.45 5.32
CA VAL A 220 24.66 -7.39 4.32
C VAL A 220 23.67 -8.53 4.53
N GLY A 221 22.40 -8.18 4.77
CA GLY A 221 21.31 -9.12 4.93
C GLY A 221 20.30 -9.09 3.79
N ASN A 222 19.35 -10.03 3.83
CA ASN A 222 18.27 -10.14 2.85
C ASN A 222 17.09 -9.21 3.22
N PHE A 223 16.92 -8.12 2.45
CA PHE A 223 15.91 -7.09 2.69
C PHE A 223 14.48 -7.49 2.26
N LEU A 224 14.31 -8.59 1.52
CA LEU A 224 12.99 -9.19 1.25
C LEU A 224 12.47 -9.94 2.48
N LEU A 225 13.34 -10.75 3.08
CA LEU A 225 13.05 -11.57 4.26
C LEU A 225 13.20 -10.73 5.55
N ASP A 226 14.19 -11.07 6.37
CA ASP A 226 14.63 -10.31 7.53
C ASP A 226 16.11 -9.95 7.36
N PRO A 227 16.46 -8.68 7.10
CA PRO A 227 17.85 -8.29 6.91
C PRO A 227 18.68 -8.41 8.19
N PHE A 228 18.08 -8.51 9.38
CA PHE A 228 18.80 -8.58 10.65
C PHE A 228 19.31 -9.99 10.99
N THR A 229 18.61 -11.05 10.54
CA THR A 229 19.02 -12.45 10.81
C THR A 229 19.29 -13.31 9.57
N LYS A 230 18.83 -12.93 8.37
CA LYS A 230 19.05 -13.68 7.12
C LYS A 230 20.17 -13.03 6.30
N ASP A 231 21.14 -13.80 5.82
CA ASP A 231 22.16 -13.32 4.88
C ASP A 231 21.57 -13.13 3.49
N LEU A 232 22.18 -12.24 2.69
CA LEU A 232 21.85 -12.09 1.28
C LEU A 232 22.32 -13.34 0.51
N PRO A 233 21.43 -14.10 -0.17
CA PRO A 233 21.86 -15.25 -0.95
C PRO A 233 22.56 -14.82 -2.24
N ALA A 234 23.46 -15.68 -2.74
CA ALA A 234 24.21 -15.42 -3.97
C ALA A 234 23.47 -15.80 -5.28
N THR A 235 22.24 -16.35 -5.19
CA THR A 235 21.46 -16.87 -6.33
C THR A 235 19.95 -16.67 -6.13
N GLY A 236 19.23 -16.29 -7.20
CA GLY A 236 17.77 -16.19 -7.25
C GLY A 236 17.24 -14.81 -6.84
N ASP A 237 15.93 -14.57 -6.90
CA ASP A 237 15.37 -13.21 -6.72
C ASP A 237 15.71 -12.56 -5.36
N ALA A 238 15.86 -13.38 -4.33
CA ALA A 238 16.31 -12.93 -3.01
C ALA A 238 17.68 -12.24 -3.02
N ALA A 239 18.55 -12.48 -4.03
CA ALA A 239 19.81 -11.77 -4.23
C ALA A 239 19.62 -10.32 -4.72
N ASN A 240 18.49 -10.02 -5.37
CA ASN A 240 18.14 -8.67 -5.81
C ASN A 240 17.77 -7.72 -4.65
N HIS A 241 17.85 -8.19 -3.40
CA HIS A 241 17.32 -7.50 -2.22
C HIS A 241 18.39 -7.23 -1.13
N PRO A 242 19.51 -6.52 -1.43
CA PRO A 242 20.52 -6.21 -0.43
C PRO A 242 20.00 -5.25 0.64
N GLY A 243 20.30 -5.55 1.90
CA GLY A 243 20.09 -4.70 3.06
C GLY A 243 21.38 -4.51 3.85
N PHE A 244 21.95 -3.30 3.79
CA PHE A 244 23.13 -2.92 4.56
C PHE A 244 22.73 -2.67 6.02
N VAL A 245 23.26 -3.45 6.96
CA VAL A 245 22.94 -3.38 8.39
C VAL A 245 24.04 -2.68 9.17
N THR A 246 23.67 -1.74 10.05
CA THR A 246 24.57 -1.08 11.01
C THR A 246 23.91 -0.95 12.38
N THR A 247 24.68 -1.16 13.45
CA THR A 247 24.23 -1.17 14.84
C THR A 247 24.55 0.17 15.52
N LEU A 248 23.50 0.88 15.94
CA LEU A 248 23.59 2.19 16.57
C LEU A 248 23.27 2.09 18.07
N THR A 249 24.00 2.83 18.90
CA THR A 249 23.61 3.09 20.31
C THR A 249 23.37 4.58 20.51
N VAL A 250 22.15 4.95 20.88
CA VAL A 250 21.69 6.35 20.93
C VAL A 250 21.36 6.77 22.37
N GLU A 251 22.04 7.80 22.87
CA GLU A 251 21.89 8.31 24.25
C GLU A 251 20.57 9.09 24.51
N PRO A 252 20.13 9.26 25.78
CA PRO A 252 18.83 9.84 26.15
C PRO A 252 18.49 11.25 25.63
N GLY A 253 17.76 11.29 24.52
CA GLY A 253 17.33 12.54 23.88
C GLY A 253 18.40 13.16 23.00
N ASP A 254 19.30 12.34 22.50
CA ASP A 254 20.32 12.69 21.52
C ASP A 254 19.89 12.08 20.18
N THR A 255 20.49 12.55 19.08
CA THR A 255 20.19 12.12 17.71
C THR A 255 21.48 11.61 17.06
N VAL A 256 21.46 10.37 16.57
CA VAL A 256 22.48 9.81 15.67
C VAL A 256 21.88 9.79 14.27
N SER A 257 22.71 9.89 13.22
CA SER A 257 22.26 9.93 11.83
C SER A 257 23.14 9.04 10.93
N LEU A 258 22.54 8.56 9.85
CA LEU A 258 23.20 7.83 8.77
C LEU A 258 23.05 8.62 7.47
N LEU A 259 24.10 8.58 6.66
CA LEU A 259 24.16 9.23 5.35
C LEU A 259 24.41 8.14 4.30
N HIS A 260 23.48 7.93 3.37
CA HIS A 260 23.64 6.95 2.29
C HIS A 260 23.54 7.64 0.93
N TYR A 261 24.25 7.12 -0.05
CA TYR A 261 24.10 7.54 -1.45
C TYR A 261 23.77 6.33 -2.31
N VAL A 262 22.69 6.43 -3.08
CA VAL A 262 22.42 5.46 -4.15
C VAL A 262 22.77 6.12 -5.47
N VAL A 263 23.64 5.51 -6.25
CA VAL A 263 24.16 6.00 -7.53
C VAL A 263 23.53 5.18 -8.66
N THR A 264 23.14 5.81 -9.77
CA THR A 264 22.60 5.10 -10.95
C THR A 264 23.33 5.41 -12.24
N GLY A 265 23.55 4.34 -13.00
CA GLY A 265 23.96 4.34 -14.39
C GLY A 265 22.73 4.24 -15.29
N LEU A 266 22.85 4.76 -16.51
CA LEU A 266 21.83 4.51 -17.53
C LEU A 266 22.10 3.16 -18.23
N PRO A 267 21.07 2.56 -18.86
CA PRO A 267 21.26 1.40 -19.71
C PRO A 267 22.25 1.63 -20.85
N GLU A 268 23.04 0.58 -21.12
CA GLU A 268 24.07 0.57 -22.15
C GLU A 268 23.56 -0.13 -23.42
N GLY A 269 22.96 -1.31 -23.24
CA GLY A 269 22.52 -2.20 -24.32
C GLY A 269 21.23 -1.76 -25.02
N ARG A 270 20.39 -0.97 -24.34
CA ARG A 270 19.16 -0.38 -24.89
C ARG A 270 19.24 1.14 -24.96
N ALA A 271 18.66 1.72 -26.01
CA ALA A 271 18.73 3.16 -26.25
C ALA A 271 17.86 3.94 -25.25
N VAL A 272 18.49 4.75 -24.39
CA VAL A 272 17.81 5.63 -23.42
C VAL A 272 18.21 7.08 -23.69
N LEU A 273 17.20 7.94 -23.81
CA LEU A 273 17.29 9.30 -24.39
C LEU A 273 17.87 9.35 -25.82
N GLY A 274 17.61 8.32 -26.63
CA GLY A 274 17.97 8.29 -28.05
C GLY A 274 19.39 7.81 -28.36
N ALA A 275 20.15 7.34 -27.36
CA ALA A 275 21.47 6.74 -27.56
C ALA A 275 21.64 5.46 -26.73
N THR A 276 22.31 4.46 -27.31
CA THR A 276 22.98 3.36 -26.59
C THR A 276 24.35 3.83 -26.10
N ARG A 277 25.02 3.04 -25.25
CA ARG A 277 26.34 3.36 -24.68
C ARG A 277 27.30 2.19 -24.86
N PRO A 278 28.63 2.41 -24.83
CA PRO A 278 29.59 1.31 -24.75
C PRO A 278 29.33 0.46 -23.50
N ALA A 279 29.50 -0.85 -23.61
CA ALA A 279 29.41 -1.76 -22.48
C ALA A 279 30.45 -1.42 -21.40
N GLY A 280 30.05 -1.48 -20.13
CA GLY A 280 30.88 -1.17 -18.97
C GLY A 280 31.20 0.32 -18.76
N SER A 281 30.74 1.23 -19.62
CA SER A 281 31.02 2.67 -19.52
C SER A 281 30.20 3.39 -18.45
N GLU A 282 28.95 2.97 -18.23
CA GLU A 282 28.12 3.43 -17.13
C GLU A 282 28.47 2.69 -15.84
N VAL A 283 28.96 1.45 -15.92
CA VAL A 283 29.47 0.67 -14.76
C VAL A 283 30.65 1.41 -14.15
N THR A 284 31.68 1.66 -14.97
CA THR A 284 32.85 2.48 -14.62
C THR A 284 32.46 3.86 -14.06
N ARG A 285 31.42 4.51 -14.63
CA ARG A 285 30.96 5.84 -14.20
C ARG A 285 30.26 5.81 -12.82
N VAL A 286 29.48 4.77 -12.55
CA VAL A 286 28.80 4.56 -11.27
C VAL A 286 29.83 4.31 -10.17
N GLU A 287 30.81 3.45 -10.43
CA GLU A 287 31.85 3.05 -9.46
C GLU A 287 32.78 4.23 -9.12
N GLN A 288 33.25 4.98 -10.12
CA GLN A 288 34.05 6.19 -9.89
C GLN A 288 33.30 7.29 -9.11
N LEU A 289 31.96 7.35 -9.24
CA LEU A 289 31.12 8.27 -8.47
C LEU A 289 30.85 7.75 -7.05
N ALA A 290 30.73 6.43 -6.86
CA ALA A 290 30.66 5.81 -5.55
C ALA A 290 31.95 6.01 -4.74
N ASP A 291 33.13 5.78 -5.35
CA ASP A 291 34.44 6.13 -4.78
C ASP A 291 34.51 7.60 -4.34
N SER A 292 34.09 8.51 -5.25
CA SER A 292 34.12 9.95 -4.99
C SER A 292 33.24 10.34 -3.79
N LEU A 293 32.09 9.70 -3.64
CA LEU A 293 31.15 9.94 -2.54
C LEU A 293 31.55 9.25 -1.23
N ALA A 294 32.25 8.11 -1.27
CA ALA A 294 32.82 7.46 -0.11
C ALA A 294 34.00 8.25 0.48
N ALA A 295 34.85 8.83 -0.40
CA ALA A 295 36.00 9.64 0.00
C ALA A 295 35.64 11.09 0.36
N LEU A 296 34.65 11.70 -0.31
CA LEU A 296 34.20 13.07 -0.10
C LEU A 296 32.66 13.17 -0.26
N PRO A 297 31.88 12.77 0.77
CA PRO A 297 30.42 12.78 0.73
C PRO A 297 29.85 14.17 0.41
N ALA A 298 28.95 14.23 -0.57
CA ALA A 298 28.24 15.46 -0.93
C ALA A 298 27.25 15.86 0.19
N THR A 299 27.61 16.89 0.96
CA THR A 299 26.94 17.27 2.22
C THR A 299 26.01 18.49 2.11
N ASP A 300 25.79 19.00 0.88
CA ASP A 300 25.00 20.19 0.62
C ASP A 300 23.60 20.19 1.26
N GLY A 301 23.28 21.30 1.90
CA GLY A 301 22.02 21.53 2.64
C GLY A 301 22.08 21.21 4.13
N LEU A 302 22.98 20.31 4.56
CA LEU A 302 23.12 19.92 5.97
C LEU A 302 23.85 20.99 6.79
N SER A 303 23.45 21.18 8.05
CA SER A 303 24.15 22.03 9.01
C SER A 303 25.25 21.28 9.76
N THR A 304 26.21 22.00 10.35
CA THR A 304 27.28 21.41 11.18
C THR A 304 26.76 20.51 12.30
N ALA A 305 25.57 20.78 12.84
CA ALA A 305 24.95 19.94 13.87
C ALA A 305 24.37 18.63 13.30
N GLU A 306 23.93 18.63 12.04
CA GLU A 306 23.49 17.43 11.31
C GLU A 306 24.71 16.59 10.90
N LEU A 307 25.77 17.24 10.39
CA LEU A 307 27.03 16.58 10.04
C LEU A 307 27.73 15.97 11.27
N CYS A 308 27.82 16.68 12.41
CA CYS A 308 28.31 16.12 13.67
C CYS A 308 27.44 14.99 14.26
N SER A 309 26.28 14.68 13.64
CA SER A 309 25.47 13.52 14.01
C SER A 309 25.61 12.32 13.08
N VAL A 310 26.24 12.49 11.92
CA VAL A 310 26.54 11.38 11.00
C VAL A 310 27.61 10.50 11.62
N VAL A 311 27.33 9.20 11.79
CA VAL A 311 28.28 8.25 12.41
C VAL A 311 28.91 7.27 11.43
N ASN A 312 28.34 7.07 10.23
CA ASN A 312 28.90 6.15 9.23
C ASN A 312 30.02 6.76 8.35
N PHE A 313 30.37 8.02 8.55
CA PHE A 313 31.44 8.71 7.83
C PHE A 313 32.45 9.36 8.78
N ASP A 314 33.72 9.36 8.39
CA ASP A 314 34.76 10.11 9.09
C ASP A 314 34.51 11.62 9.03
N SER A 315 34.75 12.30 10.16
CA SER A 315 34.54 13.75 10.27
C SER A 315 35.35 14.55 9.25
N GLY A 316 36.55 14.07 8.88
CA GLY A 316 37.39 14.66 7.84
C GLY A 316 36.77 14.56 6.43
N ALA A 317 36.11 13.44 6.12
CA ALA A 317 35.39 13.26 4.85
C ALA A 317 34.14 14.16 4.80
N LEU A 318 33.46 14.35 5.94
CA LEU A 318 32.36 15.31 6.11
C LEU A 318 32.82 16.79 6.11
N GLY A 319 34.12 17.07 5.94
CA GLY A 319 34.68 18.42 5.91
C GLY A 319 34.75 19.12 7.29
N LEU A 320 34.55 18.39 8.38
CA LEU A 320 34.56 18.91 9.75
C LEU A 320 35.99 18.92 10.33
N ALA A 321 36.36 20.02 10.98
CA ALA A 321 37.58 20.07 11.78
C ALA A 321 37.39 19.31 13.10
N GLY A 322 38.40 18.55 13.54
CA GLY A 322 38.34 17.59 14.65
C GLY A 322 38.11 18.11 16.07
N ALA A 323 37.54 19.31 16.23
CA ALA A 323 37.04 19.87 17.49
C ALA A 323 35.66 20.56 17.34
N GLU A 324 35.04 20.54 16.14
CA GLU A 324 33.77 21.25 15.89
C GLU A 324 32.57 20.58 16.55
N CYS A 325 32.67 19.28 16.84
CA CYS A 325 31.62 18.51 17.51
C CYS A 325 31.74 18.52 19.06
N ASP A 326 32.86 18.97 19.64
CA ASP A 326 33.17 18.92 21.09
C ASP A 326 32.20 19.72 21.99
N GLN A 327 31.37 20.58 21.39
CA GLN A 327 30.31 21.35 22.07
C GLN A 327 28.94 21.24 21.39
N ALA A 328 28.86 20.57 20.24
CA ALA A 328 27.64 20.48 19.44
C ALA A 328 26.69 19.42 20.05
N THR A 329 25.93 19.79 21.06
CA THR A 329 25.03 18.82 21.71
C THR A 329 24.01 18.28 20.71
N MET A 330 24.09 16.97 20.46
CA MET A 330 23.17 16.10 19.69
C MET A 330 21.67 16.19 20.08
N LYS A 331 21.34 17.08 21.03
CA LYS A 331 20.08 17.25 21.75
C LYS A 331 19.10 18.22 21.06
N GLU A 332 19.49 18.85 19.94
CA GLU A 332 18.71 19.94 19.32
C GLU A 332 18.32 19.74 17.84
N LEU A 333 18.69 18.62 17.18
CA LEU A 333 18.19 18.31 15.82
C LEU A 333 16.66 18.12 15.79
N VAL A 334 16.08 17.57 16.86
CA VAL A 334 14.61 17.48 17.00
C VAL A 334 14.13 17.99 18.36
N ASN A 335 13.28 19.02 18.32
CA ASN A 335 12.64 19.60 19.50
C ASN A 335 11.47 18.72 20.03
N LEU A 336 11.78 17.48 20.42
CA LEU A 336 10.83 16.53 21.01
C LEU A 336 10.59 16.82 22.50
N ALA A 337 9.43 16.39 22.99
CA ALA A 337 9.15 16.39 24.42
C ALA A 337 9.83 15.17 25.08
N LYS A 338 11.09 15.34 25.54
CA LYS A 338 11.88 14.28 26.21
C LYS A 338 11.08 13.58 27.32
N GLY A 339 11.14 12.26 27.35
CA GLY A 339 10.42 11.44 28.32
C GLY A 339 8.94 11.24 27.98
N SER A 340 8.61 11.03 26.71
CA SER A 340 7.35 10.37 26.35
C SER A 340 7.30 8.97 26.98
N THR A 341 6.12 8.51 27.38
CA THR A 341 5.88 7.08 27.53
C THR A 341 5.66 6.46 26.15
N LEU A 342 5.84 5.15 26.04
CA LEU A 342 5.27 4.38 24.93
C LEU A 342 3.74 4.57 24.91
N PRO A 343 3.07 4.33 23.76
CA PRO A 343 1.61 4.22 23.71
C PRO A 343 1.11 3.16 24.70
N LYS A 344 -0.12 3.31 25.24
CA LYS A 344 -0.78 2.17 25.90
C LYS A 344 -1.01 1.10 24.83
N ALA A 345 -0.65 -0.15 25.12
CA ALA A 345 -1.01 -1.27 24.27
C ALA A 345 -2.54 -1.27 24.03
N PRO A 346 -3.00 -1.56 22.79
CA PRO A 346 -4.42 -1.59 22.49
C PRO A 346 -5.12 -2.70 23.29
N ALA A 347 -6.37 -2.47 23.64
CA ALA A 347 -7.20 -3.38 24.43
C ALA A 347 -8.60 -3.46 23.82
N THR A 348 -9.32 -4.55 24.07
CA THR A 348 -10.71 -4.70 23.65
C THR A 348 -11.66 -4.46 24.83
N THR A 349 -12.79 -3.83 24.51
CA THR A 349 -13.93 -3.66 25.43
C THR A 349 -14.93 -4.81 25.34
N SER A 350 -14.71 -5.77 24.43
CA SER A 350 -15.46 -7.01 24.35
C SER A 350 -14.80 -8.10 25.18
N SER A 351 -15.59 -8.77 26.03
CA SER A 351 -15.16 -9.96 26.77
C SER A 351 -15.12 -11.23 25.92
N TYR A 352 -15.25 -11.12 24.59
CA TYR A 352 -15.30 -12.23 23.65
C TYR A 352 -14.25 -12.06 22.55
N ASP A 353 -13.38 -13.05 22.40
CA ASP A 353 -12.31 -13.05 21.40
C ASP A 353 -12.76 -13.74 20.10
N VAL A 354 -12.66 -13.00 19.00
CA VAL A 354 -13.01 -13.40 17.63
C VAL A 354 -11.85 -14.03 16.84
N VAL A 355 -10.61 -13.96 17.34
CA VAL A 355 -9.42 -14.37 16.58
C VAL A 355 -9.38 -15.89 16.38
N GLY A 356 -9.46 -16.32 15.12
CA GLY A 356 -9.55 -17.73 14.72
C GLY A 356 -10.94 -18.35 14.87
N LYS A 357 -12.01 -17.54 14.98
CA LYS A 357 -13.39 -18.03 15.08
C LYS A 357 -14.06 -18.14 13.71
N THR A 358 -14.44 -19.37 13.35
CA THR A 358 -15.30 -19.64 12.19
C THR A 358 -16.72 -19.11 12.43
N ILE A 359 -17.45 -18.77 11.37
CA ILE A 359 -18.87 -18.38 11.43
C ILE A 359 -19.67 -19.45 12.17
N THR A 360 -19.41 -20.72 11.86
CA THR A 360 -19.98 -21.89 12.53
C THR A 360 -19.85 -21.80 14.06
N GLN A 361 -18.66 -21.43 14.57
CA GLN A 361 -18.44 -21.20 16.01
C GLN A 361 -19.14 -19.95 16.53
N LEU A 362 -19.12 -18.84 15.80
CA LEU A 362 -19.80 -17.59 16.19
C LEU A 362 -21.32 -17.77 16.33
N VAL A 363 -21.94 -18.49 15.40
CA VAL A 363 -23.36 -18.84 15.43
C VAL A 363 -23.67 -19.76 16.61
N ALA A 364 -22.83 -20.76 16.91
CA ALA A 364 -23.00 -21.65 18.05
C ALA A 364 -22.85 -20.92 19.40
N ASP A 365 -21.84 -20.06 19.55
CA ASP A 365 -21.61 -19.28 20.78
C ASP A 365 -22.72 -18.23 21.01
N MET A 366 -23.32 -17.68 19.95
CA MET A 366 -24.52 -16.85 20.08
C MET A 366 -25.80 -17.65 20.40
N ARG A 367 -25.96 -18.85 19.84
CA ARG A 367 -27.11 -19.73 20.13
C ARG A 367 -27.10 -20.27 21.55
N THR A 368 -25.92 -20.48 22.13
CA THR A 368 -25.73 -20.93 23.53
C THR A 368 -25.73 -19.78 24.55
N GLY A 369 -25.76 -18.52 24.11
CA GLY A 369 -25.73 -17.35 25.00
C GLY A 369 -24.37 -17.03 25.60
N LYS A 370 -23.30 -17.67 25.11
CA LYS A 370 -21.89 -17.42 25.51
C LYS A 370 -21.36 -16.08 24.97
N THR A 371 -21.96 -15.58 23.90
CA THR A 371 -21.69 -14.24 23.34
C THR A 371 -22.94 -13.65 22.68
N SER A 372 -22.87 -12.39 22.28
CA SER A 372 -23.92 -11.69 21.53
C SER A 372 -23.34 -11.04 20.26
N SER A 373 -24.20 -10.67 19.32
CA SER A 373 -23.78 -9.97 18.10
C SER A 373 -23.05 -8.66 18.44
N GLN A 374 -23.48 -7.92 19.47
CA GLN A 374 -22.79 -6.72 19.94
C GLN A 374 -21.37 -7.00 20.46
N GLN A 375 -21.14 -8.13 21.16
CA GLN A 375 -19.82 -8.50 21.65
C GLN A 375 -18.90 -8.90 20.48
N ILE A 376 -19.41 -9.67 19.52
CA ILE A 376 -18.68 -10.03 18.29
C ILE A 376 -18.32 -8.78 17.49
N VAL A 377 -19.31 -7.92 17.18
CA VAL A 377 -19.07 -6.69 16.41
C VAL A 377 -18.12 -5.74 17.15
N ARG A 378 -18.23 -5.55 18.47
CA ARG A 378 -17.28 -4.70 19.21
C ARG A 378 -15.85 -5.26 19.18
N ALA A 379 -15.67 -6.57 19.30
CA ALA A 379 -14.34 -7.19 19.21
C ALA A 379 -13.68 -6.94 17.84
N TYR A 380 -14.45 -7.08 16.75
CA TYR A 380 -13.97 -6.75 15.40
C TYR A 380 -13.65 -5.25 15.24
N LEU A 381 -14.51 -4.35 15.73
CA LEU A 381 -14.28 -2.90 15.67
C LEU A 381 -13.08 -2.46 16.53
N ASP A 382 -12.84 -3.08 17.69
CA ASP A 382 -11.63 -2.87 18.50
C ASP A 382 -10.36 -3.28 17.72
N ARG A 383 -10.38 -4.43 17.01
CA ARG A 383 -9.24 -4.88 16.20
C ARG A 383 -8.97 -3.99 14.99
N ILE A 384 -10.01 -3.49 14.32
CA ILE A 384 -9.87 -2.49 13.24
C ILE A 384 -9.22 -1.21 13.78
N ALA A 385 -9.71 -0.67 14.90
CA ALA A 385 -9.14 0.53 15.51
C ALA A 385 -7.66 0.33 15.91
N ALA A 386 -7.33 -0.83 16.48
CA ALA A 386 -5.98 -1.16 16.95
C ALA A 386 -4.96 -1.39 15.81
N TYR A 387 -5.35 -2.15 14.78
CA TYR A 387 -4.39 -2.75 13.83
C TYR A 387 -4.55 -2.28 12.38
N ASP A 388 -5.79 -2.03 11.93
CA ASP A 388 -6.08 -1.50 10.58
C ASP A 388 -5.80 0.00 10.50
N ARG A 389 -6.25 0.75 11.53
CA ARG A 389 -6.20 2.22 11.59
C ARG A 389 -5.26 2.79 12.66
N GLY A 390 -4.61 1.92 13.42
CA GLY A 390 -3.54 2.30 14.36
C GLY A 390 -2.26 2.78 13.65
N PRO A 391 -1.20 3.12 14.40
CA PRO A 391 0.09 3.52 13.82
C PRO A 391 0.59 2.50 12.78
N ALA A 392 0.89 3.01 11.58
CA ALA A 392 1.29 2.25 10.39
C ALA A 392 0.38 1.04 10.03
N GLY A 393 -0.91 1.15 10.35
CA GLY A 393 -1.90 0.09 10.20
C GLY A 393 -2.10 -0.43 8.77
N LEU A 394 -2.77 -1.59 8.69
CA LEU A 394 -2.86 -2.41 7.48
C LEU A 394 -3.72 -1.82 6.36
N ASN A 395 -4.60 -0.85 6.69
CA ASN A 395 -5.46 -0.12 5.74
C ASN A 395 -6.30 -1.03 4.81
N SER A 396 -6.71 -2.18 5.33
CA SER A 396 -7.49 -3.24 4.68
C SER A 396 -9.00 -3.00 4.67
N VAL A 397 -9.53 -2.15 5.57
CA VAL A 397 -10.97 -1.86 5.67
C VAL A 397 -11.23 -0.39 5.30
N ILE A 398 -11.44 -0.09 4.01
CA ILE A 398 -11.57 1.28 3.48
C ILE A 398 -12.73 2.07 4.13
N THR A 399 -13.88 1.42 4.37
CA THR A 399 -15.07 2.02 5.01
C THR A 399 -15.56 1.12 6.15
N VAL A 400 -16.00 1.69 7.27
CA VAL A 400 -16.68 0.97 8.36
C VAL A 400 -18.13 1.46 8.44
N ALA A 401 -19.09 0.55 8.57
CA ALA A 401 -20.51 0.88 8.62
C ALA A 401 -20.83 1.67 9.91
N PRO A 402 -21.29 2.93 9.82
CA PRO A 402 -21.46 3.81 10.99
C PRO A 402 -22.55 3.33 11.96
N ASP A 403 -23.41 2.40 11.54
CA ASP A 403 -24.47 1.83 12.36
C ASP A 403 -24.31 0.33 12.66
N ALA A 404 -23.15 -0.28 12.43
CA ALA A 404 -22.87 -1.70 12.71
C ALA A 404 -23.31 -2.14 14.12
N MET A 405 -23.01 -1.35 15.15
CA MET A 405 -23.44 -1.64 16.54
C MET A 405 -24.95 -1.48 16.77
N LYS A 406 -25.66 -0.72 15.93
CA LYS A 406 -27.14 -0.64 15.91
C LYS A 406 -27.73 -1.87 15.20
N GLN A 407 -27.14 -2.33 14.10
CA GLN A 407 -27.51 -3.59 13.45
C GLN A 407 -27.31 -4.78 14.41
N ALA A 408 -26.19 -4.82 15.14
CA ALA A 408 -25.90 -5.84 16.15
C ALA A 408 -26.94 -5.88 17.30
N ARG A 409 -27.36 -4.71 17.81
CA ARG A 409 -28.48 -4.61 18.76
C ARG A 409 -29.78 -5.16 18.19
N ALA A 410 -30.10 -4.84 16.93
CA ALA A 410 -31.31 -5.33 16.28
C ALA A 410 -31.28 -6.86 16.09
N ALA A 411 -30.12 -7.43 15.76
CA ALA A 411 -29.93 -8.87 15.63
C ALA A 411 -30.08 -9.62 16.98
N ASP A 412 -29.50 -9.09 18.05
CA ASP A 412 -29.67 -9.64 19.41
C ASP A 412 -31.15 -9.61 19.86
N GLU A 413 -31.86 -8.51 19.61
CA GLU A 413 -33.30 -8.37 19.92
C GLU A 413 -34.21 -9.22 19.02
N ALA A 414 -33.80 -9.47 17.77
CA ALA A 414 -34.50 -10.42 16.88
C ALA A 414 -34.32 -11.86 17.37
N ARG A 415 -33.10 -12.25 17.76
CA ARG A 415 -32.80 -13.60 18.29
C ARG A 415 -33.61 -13.88 19.56
N LYS A 416 -33.74 -12.92 20.47
CA LYS A 416 -34.60 -13.02 21.67
C LYS A 416 -36.08 -13.24 21.35
N LYS A 417 -36.54 -12.81 20.17
CA LYS A 417 -37.92 -13.00 19.67
C LYS A 417 -38.08 -14.29 18.86
N GLY A 418 -37.05 -15.13 18.78
CA GLY A 418 -37.08 -16.40 18.06
C GLY A 418 -36.69 -16.33 16.59
N ASP A 419 -36.07 -15.24 16.12
CA ASP A 419 -35.45 -15.20 14.79
C ASP A 419 -34.28 -16.20 14.72
N LYS A 420 -34.32 -17.07 13.71
CA LYS A 420 -33.40 -18.20 13.49
C LYS A 420 -32.60 -18.10 12.19
N ARG A 421 -32.71 -16.99 11.44
CA ARG A 421 -32.01 -16.82 10.16
C ARG A 421 -30.50 -17.11 10.29
N PRO A 422 -29.88 -17.80 9.30
CA PRO A 422 -28.60 -18.49 9.50
C PRO A 422 -27.46 -17.53 9.90
N PHE A 423 -27.38 -16.36 9.25
CA PHE A 423 -26.34 -15.36 9.47
C PHE A 423 -26.76 -14.24 10.42
N LEU A 424 -27.88 -14.38 11.15
CA LEU A 424 -28.41 -13.33 12.03
C LEU A 424 -27.32 -12.78 12.97
N GLY A 425 -26.91 -11.54 12.75
CA GLY A 425 -25.92 -10.84 13.58
C GLY A 425 -24.45 -11.20 13.33
N ILE A 426 -24.14 -11.94 12.25
CA ILE A 426 -22.76 -12.22 11.81
C ILE A 426 -22.22 -11.05 10.97
N PRO A 427 -21.05 -10.46 11.30
CA PRO A 427 -20.46 -9.37 10.53
C PRO A 427 -19.59 -9.86 9.36
N VAL A 428 -19.86 -9.31 8.17
CA VAL A 428 -19.11 -9.57 6.93
C VAL A 428 -18.67 -8.25 6.26
N LEU A 429 -17.64 -8.30 5.42
CA LEU A 429 -17.19 -7.15 4.60
C LEU A 429 -17.43 -7.43 3.11
N ALA A 430 -17.61 -6.37 2.31
CA ALA A 430 -17.65 -6.47 0.85
C ALA A 430 -16.50 -5.65 0.24
N LYS A 431 -15.74 -6.21 -0.71
CA LYS A 431 -14.73 -5.46 -1.51
C LYS A 431 -15.38 -4.20 -2.10
N ASP A 432 -14.69 -3.06 -2.09
CA ASP A 432 -15.30 -1.76 -2.42
C ASP A 432 -15.57 -1.47 -3.91
N ILE A 433 -15.79 -2.54 -4.69
CA ILE A 433 -16.48 -2.51 -6.00
C ILE A 433 -17.88 -3.12 -5.94
N ILE A 434 -18.24 -3.80 -4.85
CA ILE A 434 -19.54 -4.46 -4.65
C ILE A 434 -20.49 -3.47 -3.98
N ASP A 435 -21.70 -3.35 -4.51
CA ASP A 435 -22.61 -2.26 -4.17
C ASP A 435 -23.39 -2.43 -2.86
N THR A 436 -23.53 -1.32 -2.14
CA THR A 436 -24.13 -1.24 -0.80
C THR A 436 -24.99 0.01 -0.66
N LYS A 437 -26.28 -0.11 -0.36
CA LYS A 437 -27.19 1.06 -0.30
C LYS A 437 -26.98 2.00 0.89
N ASP A 438 -26.18 1.61 1.87
CA ASP A 438 -25.94 2.33 3.13
C ASP A 438 -24.48 2.80 3.32
N MET A 439 -23.58 2.52 2.36
CA MET A 439 -22.18 2.90 2.37
C MET A 439 -21.69 3.20 0.94
N PRO A 440 -20.61 3.99 0.75
CA PRO A 440 -20.04 4.19 -0.57
C PRO A 440 -19.62 2.91 -1.28
N THR A 441 -19.56 2.97 -2.62
CA THR A 441 -18.74 2.10 -3.46
C THR A 441 -17.86 3.00 -4.30
N THR A 442 -16.56 3.07 -4.02
CA THR A 442 -15.67 4.01 -4.73
C THR A 442 -14.74 3.31 -5.72
N GLY A 443 -14.72 1.98 -5.76
CA GLY A 443 -13.72 1.19 -6.48
C GLY A 443 -12.31 1.43 -5.96
N GLY A 444 -12.15 1.96 -4.74
CA GLY A 444 -10.88 2.49 -4.26
C GLY A 444 -10.42 3.78 -4.96
N SER A 445 -11.22 4.39 -5.83
CA SER A 445 -10.82 5.58 -6.58
C SER A 445 -11.36 6.88 -6.01
N SER A 446 -10.51 7.91 -5.96
CA SER A 446 -10.93 9.29 -5.70
C SER A 446 -11.87 9.85 -6.79
N ALA A 447 -12.02 9.18 -7.94
CA ALA A 447 -13.06 9.45 -8.93
C ALA A 447 -14.47 9.37 -8.33
N PHE A 448 -14.74 8.34 -7.51
CA PHE A 448 -16.02 8.05 -6.89
C PHE A 448 -16.07 8.38 -5.38
N ASP A 449 -15.20 9.27 -4.88
CA ASP A 449 -15.17 9.65 -3.44
C ASP A 449 -16.55 10.17 -2.97
N GLY A 450 -17.24 9.37 -2.15
CA GLY A 450 -18.58 9.64 -1.66
C GLY A 450 -19.74 9.23 -2.59
N TYR A 451 -19.51 8.51 -3.70
CA TYR A 451 -20.59 7.86 -4.44
C TYR A 451 -21.18 6.71 -3.61
N GLN A 452 -22.50 6.72 -3.45
CA GLN A 452 -23.26 5.72 -2.69
C GLN A 452 -24.40 5.20 -3.58
N PRO A 453 -24.42 3.91 -3.94
CA PRO A 453 -25.49 3.29 -4.70
C PRO A 453 -26.86 3.41 -4.03
N LYS A 454 -27.94 3.34 -4.82
CA LYS A 454 -29.33 3.26 -4.31
C LYS A 454 -29.72 1.86 -3.84
N THR A 455 -29.04 0.83 -4.34
CA THR A 455 -29.33 -0.59 -4.15
C THR A 455 -28.13 -1.30 -3.53
N ASP A 456 -28.39 -2.41 -2.86
CA ASP A 456 -27.32 -3.37 -2.56
C ASP A 456 -27.10 -4.23 -3.80
N ALA A 457 -25.87 -4.74 -3.98
CA ALA A 457 -25.60 -5.84 -4.88
C ALA A 457 -26.48 -7.06 -4.56
N PHE A 458 -26.74 -7.91 -5.56
CA PHE A 458 -27.58 -9.10 -5.38
C PHE A 458 -27.12 -9.97 -4.20
N GLN A 459 -25.81 -10.23 -4.16
CA GLN A 459 -25.10 -10.94 -3.10
C GLN A 459 -25.31 -10.32 -1.70
N VAL A 460 -25.24 -8.99 -1.62
CA VAL A 460 -25.36 -8.24 -0.36
C VAL A 460 -26.80 -8.28 0.15
N ASP A 461 -27.80 -8.13 -0.72
CA ASP A 461 -29.21 -8.19 -0.34
C ASP A 461 -29.62 -9.59 0.17
N LEU A 462 -29.12 -10.66 -0.45
CA LEU A 462 -29.28 -12.04 0.03
C LEU A 462 -28.76 -12.22 1.46
N MET A 463 -27.54 -11.74 1.75
CA MET A 463 -26.96 -11.87 3.09
C MET A 463 -27.67 -10.99 4.13
N ARG A 464 -28.14 -9.79 3.77
CA ARG A 464 -29.00 -8.98 4.65
C ARG A 464 -30.34 -9.67 4.92
N LYS A 465 -30.96 -10.29 3.92
CA LYS A 465 -32.16 -11.15 4.08
C LYS A 465 -31.85 -12.29 5.05
N ALA A 466 -30.71 -12.97 4.91
CA ALA A 466 -30.21 -14.01 5.83
C ALA A 466 -29.75 -13.49 7.22
N GLY A 467 -29.79 -12.18 7.45
CA GLY A 467 -29.59 -11.54 8.75
C GLY A 467 -28.16 -11.09 9.06
N ALA A 468 -27.24 -11.17 8.09
CA ALA A 468 -25.87 -10.69 8.23
C ALA A 468 -25.82 -9.16 8.44
N ILE A 469 -24.74 -8.71 9.08
CA ILE A 469 -24.37 -7.31 9.25
C ILE A 469 -23.28 -7.01 8.22
N ILE A 470 -23.51 -6.06 7.33
CA ILE A 470 -22.43 -5.56 6.47
C ILE A 470 -21.62 -4.58 7.31
N LEU A 471 -20.47 -5.04 7.80
CA LEU A 471 -19.63 -4.34 8.79
C LEU A 471 -18.92 -3.11 8.19
N GLY A 472 -18.77 -3.08 6.87
CA GLY A 472 -17.92 -2.13 6.16
C GLY A 472 -17.62 -2.59 4.73
N LYS A 473 -16.74 -1.84 4.07
CA LYS A 473 -16.17 -2.15 2.76
C LYS A 473 -14.69 -2.48 2.91
N ALA A 474 -14.22 -3.53 2.22
CA ALA A 474 -12.82 -3.94 2.20
C ALA A 474 -12.05 -3.23 1.07
N ASN A 475 -10.80 -2.89 1.34
CA ASN A 475 -9.92 -2.15 0.45
C ASN A 475 -9.34 -3.05 -0.67
N LEU A 476 -8.77 -2.46 -1.72
CA LEU A 476 -8.47 -3.15 -2.98
C LEU A 476 -7.44 -2.41 -3.85
N ALA A 477 -6.95 -3.05 -4.92
CA ALA A 477 -6.38 -2.32 -6.07
C ALA A 477 -7.48 -1.52 -6.80
N GLU A 478 -7.18 -0.31 -7.27
CA GLU A 478 -8.18 0.60 -7.87
C GLU A 478 -8.93 -0.03 -9.06
N PHE A 479 -10.26 -0.08 -8.98
CA PHE A 479 -11.17 -0.81 -9.87
C PHE A 479 -10.67 -2.21 -10.29
N ALA A 480 -10.04 -2.94 -9.36
CA ALA A 480 -9.49 -4.28 -9.57
C ALA A 480 -8.35 -4.41 -10.61
N ASN A 481 -7.72 -3.32 -11.07
CA ASN A 481 -6.75 -3.33 -12.18
C ASN A 481 -5.35 -3.92 -11.86
N ASP A 482 -5.09 -4.36 -10.64
CA ASP A 482 -3.78 -4.90 -10.23
C ASP A 482 -3.96 -6.22 -9.47
N GLY A 483 -3.27 -7.26 -9.95
CA GLY A 483 -3.26 -8.60 -9.37
C GLY A 483 -2.08 -8.86 -8.42
N HIS A 484 -1.09 -7.96 -8.38
CA HIS A 484 0.16 -8.16 -7.64
C HIS A 484 0.30 -7.22 -6.45
N PHE A 485 -0.31 -6.04 -6.50
CA PHE A 485 -0.34 -5.06 -5.42
C PHE A 485 -1.79 -4.62 -5.14
N SER A 486 -2.04 -3.99 -3.98
CA SER A 486 -3.32 -3.31 -3.69
C SER A 486 -3.19 -1.81 -3.39
N PRO A 487 -2.70 -0.96 -4.32
CA PRO A 487 -2.66 0.49 -4.21
C PRO A 487 -3.94 1.14 -4.79
N ASN A 488 -4.42 2.23 -4.17
CA ASN A 488 -5.54 3.01 -4.71
C ASN A 488 -5.60 4.45 -4.17
N GLY A 489 -6.66 5.18 -4.55
CA GLY A 489 -6.98 6.57 -4.20
C GLY A 489 -7.18 6.91 -2.71
N PHE A 490 -7.17 5.92 -1.82
CA PHE A 490 -7.38 6.04 -0.37
C PHE A 490 -6.20 5.47 0.45
N GLY A 491 -5.15 4.99 -0.22
CA GLY A 491 -3.98 4.38 0.40
C GLY A 491 -3.83 2.90 0.07
N ALA A 492 -2.59 2.43 -0.05
CA ALA A 492 -2.30 1.01 -0.24
C ALA A 492 -2.70 0.15 0.98
N VAL A 493 -2.97 -1.12 0.72
CA VAL A 493 -3.10 -2.19 1.73
C VAL A 493 -1.73 -2.79 2.01
N TRP A 494 -1.49 -3.30 3.22
CA TRP A 494 -0.25 -3.99 3.62
C TRP A 494 -0.53 -5.44 4.04
N ASN A 495 0.39 -6.36 3.76
CA ASN A 495 0.21 -7.80 4.06
C ASN A 495 0.02 -8.05 5.58
N ALA A 496 -0.75 -9.09 5.91
CA ALA A 496 -1.10 -9.43 7.29
C ALA A 496 0.03 -10.14 8.06
N PHE A 497 0.92 -10.88 7.38
CA PHE A 497 1.99 -11.68 7.99
C PHE A 497 3.33 -10.93 8.07
N ASP A 498 3.71 -10.22 7.00
CA ASP A 498 4.84 -9.28 7.00
C ASP A 498 4.39 -7.95 6.37
N PRO A 499 4.11 -6.91 7.18
CA PRO A 499 3.69 -5.60 6.66
C PRO A 499 4.78 -4.82 5.91
N SER A 500 5.87 -5.45 5.48
CA SER A 500 6.79 -4.96 4.44
C SER A 500 6.35 -5.39 3.02
N ARG A 501 5.62 -6.50 2.92
CA ARG A 501 5.29 -7.19 1.67
C ARG A 501 3.93 -6.83 1.08
N SER A 502 3.76 -7.16 -0.20
CA SER A 502 2.49 -7.03 -0.87
C SER A 502 1.40 -7.92 -0.25
N PRO A 503 0.16 -7.43 -0.06
CA PRO A 503 -1.01 -8.25 0.27
C PRO A 503 -1.58 -9.02 -0.94
N ILE A 504 -0.89 -8.94 -2.10
CA ILE A 504 -1.35 -9.35 -3.43
C ILE A 504 -2.59 -8.53 -3.86
N GLY A 505 -2.94 -8.59 -5.15
CA GLY A 505 -4.06 -7.86 -5.74
C GLY A 505 -5.14 -8.78 -6.29
N SER A 506 -6.33 -8.28 -6.64
CA SER A 506 -6.88 -6.98 -6.29
C SER A 506 -7.72 -7.01 -5.01
N SER A 507 -8.02 -8.18 -4.43
CA SER A 507 -8.80 -8.31 -3.18
C SER A 507 -7.93 -8.30 -1.91
N GLY A 508 -6.74 -7.68 -1.94
CA GLY A 508 -5.79 -7.70 -0.82
C GLY A 508 -6.40 -7.22 0.50
N GLY A 509 -7.24 -6.17 0.49
CA GLY A 509 -7.93 -5.72 1.70
C GLY A 509 -8.98 -6.69 2.22
N THR A 510 -9.69 -7.42 1.34
CA THR A 510 -10.60 -8.51 1.75
C THR A 510 -9.84 -9.59 2.51
N ALA A 511 -8.71 -10.04 1.97
CA ALA A 511 -7.93 -11.11 2.58
C ALA A 511 -7.21 -10.67 3.86
N VAL A 512 -6.50 -9.55 3.84
CA VAL A 512 -5.80 -9.00 5.02
C VAL A 512 -6.77 -8.74 6.17
N ALA A 513 -7.98 -8.24 5.89
CA ALA A 513 -8.98 -8.02 6.92
C ALA A 513 -9.46 -9.33 7.58
N LEU A 514 -9.53 -10.44 6.85
CA LEU A 514 -9.95 -11.73 7.41
C LEU A 514 -8.83 -12.45 8.16
N ALA A 515 -7.61 -12.46 7.62
CA ALA A 515 -6.44 -13.01 8.33
C ALA A 515 -6.19 -12.25 9.65
N SER A 516 -6.31 -10.92 9.61
CA SER A 516 -6.23 -10.05 10.79
C SER A 516 -7.45 -10.14 11.73
N GLY A 517 -8.47 -10.93 11.39
CA GLY A 517 -9.68 -11.07 12.20
C GLY A 517 -10.41 -9.75 12.43
N PHE A 518 -10.74 -9.03 11.35
CA PHE A 518 -11.55 -7.81 11.33
C PHE A 518 -13.01 -8.06 10.89
N ALA A 519 -13.32 -9.23 10.33
CA ALA A 519 -14.68 -9.72 10.05
C ALA A 519 -14.74 -11.25 10.15
N ALA A 520 -15.93 -11.84 10.00
CA ALA A 520 -16.10 -13.30 10.05
C ALA A 520 -15.80 -13.97 8.69
N ALA A 521 -16.31 -13.39 7.60
CA ALA A 521 -15.99 -13.68 6.19
C ALA A 521 -16.20 -12.42 5.35
N ALA A 522 -15.76 -12.41 4.09
CA ALA A 522 -15.87 -11.25 3.22
C ALA A 522 -15.86 -11.62 1.73
N TRP A 523 -16.57 -10.83 0.91
CA TRP A 523 -16.50 -10.99 -0.54
C TRP A 523 -15.22 -10.38 -1.12
N GLY A 524 -14.61 -11.09 -2.06
CA GLY A 524 -13.65 -10.57 -3.03
C GLY A 524 -14.21 -10.68 -4.46
N THR A 525 -13.38 -10.41 -5.46
CA THR A 525 -13.70 -10.71 -6.87
C THR A 525 -12.49 -11.22 -7.63
N GLN A 526 -12.70 -11.99 -8.69
CA GLN A 526 -11.65 -12.53 -9.56
C GLN A 526 -12.02 -12.41 -11.05
N THR A 527 -11.16 -11.71 -11.79
CA THR A 527 -11.15 -11.68 -13.27
C THR A 527 -10.00 -12.54 -13.83
N GLY A 528 -8.90 -12.63 -13.09
CA GLY A 528 -7.75 -13.51 -13.35
C GLY A 528 -7.31 -14.22 -12.08
N ASP A 529 -6.77 -13.47 -11.13
CA ASP A 529 -6.10 -13.97 -9.90
C ASP A 529 -6.73 -13.55 -8.57
N SER A 530 -7.63 -12.57 -8.64
CA SER A 530 -7.86 -11.66 -7.52
C SER A 530 -8.69 -12.22 -6.35
N LEU A 531 -9.09 -13.48 -6.38
CA LEU A 531 -9.51 -14.23 -5.18
C LEU A 531 -8.38 -15.13 -4.70
N TRP A 532 -7.76 -15.91 -5.59
CA TRP A 532 -6.77 -16.92 -5.21
C TRP A 532 -5.50 -16.33 -4.60
N GLY A 533 -4.93 -15.30 -5.22
CA GLY A 533 -3.64 -14.72 -4.79
C GLY A 533 -3.72 -14.09 -3.41
N PRO A 534 -4.66 -13.16 -3.17
CA PRO A 534 -4.89 -12.61 -1.84
C PRO A 534 -5.23 -13.67 -0.79
N ALA A 535 -5.92 -14.77 -1.14
CA ALA A 535 -6.26 -15.83 -0.19
C ALA A 535 -5.06 -16.71 0.19
N GLY A 536 -4.18 -17.05 -0.77
CA GLY A 536 -2.94 -17.80 -0.54
C GLY A 536 -2.01 -17.06 0.42
N ALA A 537 -1.58 -15.86 0.02
CA ALA A 537 -0.78 -14.91 0.80
C ALA A 537 -1.32 -14.56 2.20
N ALA A 538 -2.59 -14.85 2.49
CA ALA A 538 -3.25 -14.57 3.76
C ALA A 538 -3.60 -15.82 4.59
N SER A 539 -3.27 -17.03 4.13
CA SER A 539 -3.65 -18.31 4.77
C SER A 539 -5.18 -18.43 4.97
N LEU A 540 -5.93 -18.22 3.89
CA LEU A 540 -7.40 -18.26 3.87
C LEU A 540 -7.94 -19.25 2.84
N TYR A 541 -9.24 -19.54 2.93
CA TYR A 541 -9.96 -20.37 1.97
C TYR A 541 -10.79 -19.49 1.04
N SER A 542 -10.92 -19.89 -0.22
CA SER A 542 -11.77 -19.21 -1.20
C SER A 542 -12.29 -20.19 -2.23
N LEU A 543 -13.46 -19.90 -2.82
CA LEU A 543 -13.94 -20.57 -4.02
C LEU A 543 -14.14 -19.52 -5.12
N ARG A 544 -13.51 -19.73 -6.27
CA ARG A 544 -13.94 -19.14 -7.54
C ARG A 544 -14.69 -20.24 -8.27
N GLY A 545 -16.02 -20.19 -8.23
CA GLY A 545 -16.86 -21.22 -8.85
C GLY A 545 -16.90 -21.13 -10.39
N THR A 546 -17.70 -22.00 -10.99
CA THR A 546 -18.06 -21.89 -12.42
C THR A 546 -18.80 -20.57 -12.70
N ASP A 547 -18.64 -20.03 -13.91
CA ASP A 547 -19.36 -18.83 -14.35
C ASP A 547 -20.88 -19.00 -14.12
N GLY A 548 -21.52 -18.02 -13.47
CA GLY A 548 -22.94 -18.09 -13.09
C GLY A 548 -23.25 -18.85 -11.79
N MET A 549 -22.30 -19.55 -11.17
CA MET A 549 -22.54 -20.23 -9.87
C MET A 549 -22.92 -19.23 -8.76
N GLN A 550 -22.32 -18.04 -8.78
CA GLN A 550 -22.71 -16.88 -7.98
C GLN A 550 -22.85 -15.65 -8.89
N SER A 551 -24.01 -15.00 -8.88
CA SER A 551 -24.25 -13.76 -9.63
C SER A 551 -23.31 -12.61 -9.21
N SER A 552 -22.89 -11.84 -10.21
CA SER A 552 -22.03 -10.65 -10.13
C SER A 552 -22.80 -9.33 -9.95
N GLY A 553 -24.12 -9.31 -10.19
CA GLY A 553 -24.93 -8.09 -10.34
C GLY A 553 -24.84 -7.08 -9.19
N GLY A 554 -24.62 -5.81 -9.53
CA GLY A 554 -24.27 -4.74 -8.59
C GLY A 554 -22.80 -4.75 -8.16
N THR A 555 -21.89 -4.94 -9.11
CA THR A 555 -20.43 -4.86 -8.90
C THR A 555 -19.78 -4.05 -10.02
N MET A 556 -18.86 -3.14 -9.70
CA MET A 556 -18.09 -2.41 -10.71
C MET A 556 -17.18 -3.38 -11.51
N PRO A 557 -17.16 -3.29 -12.85
CA PRO A 557 -16.58 -4.31 -13.73
C PRO A 557 -15.12 -4.07 -14.09
N LEU A 558 -14.45 -5.14 -14.53
CA LEU A 558 -13.15 -5.13 -15.21
C LEU A 558 -13.21 -5.82 -16.58
N THR A 559 -13.95 -6.92 -16.73
CA THR A 559 -14.14 -7.62 -18.01
C THR A 559 -15.49 -8.34 -18.06
N PHE A 560 -16.34 -7.91 -19.00
CA PHE A 560 -17.64 -8.53 -19.30
C PHE A 560 -17.56 -10.07 -19.36
N ILE A 561 -18.50 -10.73 -18.67
CA ILE A 561 -18.65 -12.20 -18.47
C ILE A 561 -17.43 -12.98 -17.93
N GLN A 562 -16.34 -12.32 -17.54
CA GLN A 562 -15.16 -12.97 -16.94
C GLN A 562 -15.02 -12.66 -15.44
N ASP A 563 -15.62 -11.57 -14.97
CA ASP A 563 -15.60 -11.15 -13.56
C ASP A 563 -16.47 -12.06 -12.67
N TYR A 564 -15.87 -12.64 -11.62
CA TYR A 564 -16.56 -13.49 -10.64
C TYR A 564 -16.60 -12.81 -9.25
N VAL A 565 -17.74 -12.85 -8.56
CA VAL A 565 -17.90 -12.41 -7.16
C VAL A 565 -17.92 -13.63 -6.25
N GLY A 566 -16.93 -13.77 -5.37
CA GLY A 566 -16.72 -14.96 -4.55
C GLY A 566 -16.38 -14.64 -3.09
N TRP A 567 -16.49 -15.65 -2.24
CA TRP A 567 -16.20 -15.55 -0.81
C TRP A 567 -14.76 -15.92 -0.50
N ILE A 568 -14.10 -15.08 0.31
CA ILE A 568 -12.92 -15.46 1.10
C ILE A 568 -13.40 -15.71 2.54
N SER A 569 -12.92 -16.79 3.17
CA SER A 569 -13.38 -17.22 4.49
C SER A 569 -12.26 -17.80 5.38
N GLN A 570 -12.66 -18.14 6.60
CA GLN A 570 -11.83 -18.72 7.64
C GLN A 570 -11.85 -20.26 7.71
N SER A 571 -12.74 -20.93 6.97
CA SER A 571 -12.80 -22.39 6.83
C SER A 571 -13.72 -22.83 5.67
N LEU A 572 -13.54 -24.06 5.19
CA LEU A 572 -14.37 -24.64 4.13
C LEU A 572 -15.83 -24.83 4.58
N GLU A 573 -16.05 -25.16 5.85
CA GLU A 573 -17.40 -25.19 6.46
C GLU A 573 -18.09 -23.82 6.40
N ASP A 574 -17.34 -22.74 6.59
CA ASP A 574 -17.89 -21.39 6.46
C ASP A 574 -18.15 -21.03 4.99
N LEU A 575 -17.35 -21.51 4.02
CA LEU A 575 -17.65 -21.31 2.59
C LEU A 575 -18.96 -22.00 2.21
N ALA A 576 -19.16 -23.26 2.59
CA ALA A 576 -20.39 -24.00 2.32
C ALA A 576 -21.63 -23.28 2.86
N LEU A 577 -21.60 -22.86 4.15
CA LEU A 577 -22.69 -22.10 4.76
C LEU A 577 -23.00 -20.78 4.05
N LEU A 578 -21.98 -20.11 3.50
CA LEU A 578 -22.16 -18.87 2.74
C LEU A 578 -22.81 -19.18 1.37
N LEU A 579 -22.32 -20.20 0.68
CA LEU A 579 -22.83 -20.67 -0.61
C LEU A 579 -24.28 -21.16 -0.55
N ASP A 580 -24.71 -21.79 0.55
CA ASP A 580 -26.13 -22.14 0.84
C ASP A 580 -27.08 -20.92 0.76
N VAL A 581 -26.56 -19.69 0.88
CA VAL A 581 -27.31 -18.44 0.77
C VAL A 581 -27.02 -17.68 -0.53
N THR A 582 -25.79 -17.77 -1.07
CA THR A 582 -25.32 -16.92 -2.18
C THR A 582 -25.22 -17.59 -3.55
N ALA A 583 -25.22 -18.93 -3.62
CA ALA A 583 -25.24 -19.66 -4.88
C ALA A 583 -26.70 -19.96 -5.27
N VAL A 584 -27.42 -18.91 -5.67
CA VAL A 584 -28.85 -18.95 -6.04
C VAL A 584 -29.11 -18.13 -7.30
N ASP A 585 -30.14 -18.55 -8.05
CA ASP A 585 -30.59 -17.99 -9.33
C ASP A 585 -30.84 -16.45 -9.28
N ASN A 586 -30.25 -15.73 -10.24
CA ASN A 586 -30.50 -14.32 -10.52
C ASN A 586 -30.86 -14.10 -12.00
N PRO A 587 -32.15 -14.13 -12.37
CA PRO A 587 -32.62 -13.91 -13.75
C PRO A 587 -32.36 -12.51 -14.35
N ALA A 588 -31.62 -11.64 -13.66
CA ALA A 588 -31.15 -10.35 -14.17
C ALA A 588 -29.66 -10.36 -14.58
N ASP A 589 -28.90 -11.41 -14.24
CA ASP A 589 -27.47 -11.53 -14.54
C ASP A 589 -27.24 -12.40 -15.79
N PRO A 590 -26.58 -11.88 -16.84
CA PRO A 590 -26.51 -12.53 -18.16
C PRO A 590 -25.66 -13.80 -18.24
N ILE A 591 -24.99 -14.23 -17.15
CA ILE A 591 -24.28 -15.52 -17.08
C ILE A 591 -24.90 -16.52 -16.10
N ASP A 592 -25.86 -16.10 -15.28
CA ASP A 592 -26.36 -16.89 -14.15
C ASP A 592 -27.18 -18.12 -14.58
N ASP A 593 -27.89 -18.01 -15.71
CA ASP A 593 -28.64 -19.11 -16.35
C ASP A 593 -27.79 -20.36 -16.64
N VAL A 594 -26.47 -20.21 -16.81
CA VAL A 594 -25.55 -21.33 -17.10
C VAL A 594 -25.50 -22.34 -15.95
N ALA A 595 -25.59 -21.89 -14.69
CA ALA A 595 -25.53 -22.76 -13.52
C ALA A 595 -26.90 -23.25 -13.03
N ASN A 596 -27.99 -22.93 -13.73
CA ASN A 596 -29.34 -23.32 -13.30
C ASN A 596 -29.54 -24.85 -13.39
N GLY A 597 -29.91 -25.45 -12.26
CA GLY A 597 -29.99 -26.90 -12.06
C GLY A 597 -28.70 -27.57 -11.55
N HIS A 598 -27.56 -26.87 -11.56
CA HIS A 598 -26.26 -27.43 -11.13
C HIS A 598 -25.85 -27.04 -9.70
N ARG A 599 -26.54 -26.08 -9.07
CA ARG A 599 -26.22 -25.60 -7.71
C ARG A 599 -26.69 -26.59 -6.63
N PRO A 600 -25.83 -27.03 -5.69
CA PRO A 600 -26.23 -27.83 -4.53
C PRO A 600 -27.31 -27.15 -3.67
N THR A 601 -28.17 -27.96 -3.04
CA THR A 601 -29.16 -27.49 -2.04
C THR A 601 -28.58 -27.45 -0.61
N ASP A 602 -27.48 -28.16 -0.39
CA ASP A 602 -26.70 -28.21 0.85
C ASP A 602 -25.23 -28.41 0.45
N TRP A 603 -24.43 -27.35 0.51
CA TRP A 603 -23.01 -27.42 0.18
C TRP A 603 -22.18 -28.15 1.25
N SER A 604 -22.69 -28.24 2.49
CA SER A 604 -22.01 -28.91 3.59
C SER A 604 -22.03 -30.45 3.45
N SER A 605 -22.98 -30.98 2.67
CA SER A 605 -23.07 -32.42 2.39
C SER A 605 -21.87 -33.02 1.63
N TYR A 606 -21.08 -32.18 0.94
CA TYR A 606 -19.86 -32.56 0.23
C TYR A 606 -18.61 -32.54 1.14
N LEU A 607 -18.70 -31.99 2.36
CA LEU A 607 -17.59 -31.84 3.28
C LEU A 607 -17.37 -33.11 4.11
N THR A 608 -16.96 -34.18 3.44
CA THR A 608 -16.65 -35.48 4.04
C THR A 608 -15.14 -35.74 4.09
N ALA A 609 -14.67 -36.48 5.10
CA ALA A 609 -13.24 -36.70 5.33
C ALA A 609 -12.61 -37.74 4.35
N ASP A 610 -13.45 -38.47 3.64
CA ASP A 610 -13.18 -39.51 2.65
C ASP A 610 -13.35 -39.00 1.20
N ALA A 611 -13.64 -37.72 0.97
CA ALA A 611 -13.90 -37.15 -0.36
C ALA A 611 -12.75 -37.32 -1.38
N LEU A 612 -11.52 -37.55 -0.91
CA LEU A 612 -10.34 -37.84 -1.72
C LEU A 612 -10.08 -39.34 -1.96
N GLU A 613 -10.83 -40.26 -1.36
CA GLU A 613 -10.57 -41.70 -1.47
C GLU A 613 -10.76 -42.20 -2.92
N GLY A 614 -9.69 -42.74 -3.50
CA GLY A 614 -9.65 -43.22 -4.88
C GLY A 614 -9.57 -42.13 -5.96
N LYS A 615 -9.43 -40.86 -5.58
CA LYS A 615 -9.34 -39.73 -6.52
C LYS A 615 -7.95 -39.57 -7.12
N VAL A 616 -7.86 -39.05 -8.34
CA VAL A 616 -6.58 -38.76 -9.02
C VAL A 616 -6.39 -37.25 -9.15
N ILE A 617 -5.34 -36.73 -8.51
CA ILE A 617 -4.98 -35.30 -8.51
C ILE A 617 -3.82 -35.09 -9.48
N GLY A 618 -4.10 -34.39 -10.58
CA GLY A 618 -3.11 -34.01 -11.58
C GLY A 618 -2.22 -32.86 -11.11
N VAL A 619 -0.91 -32.93 -11.38
CA VAL A 619 0.05 -31.85 -11.16
C VAL A 619 0.76 -31.58 -12.49
N PRO A 620 0.51 -30.45 -13.18
CA PRO A 620 1.23 -30.08 -14.39
C PRO A 620 2.74 -29.97 -14.14
N GLU A 621 3.57 -30.31 -15.13
CA GLU A 621 5.03 -30.43 -14.97
C GLU A 621 5.71 -29.21 -14.33
N LEU A 622 5.21 -27.99 -14.60
CA LEU A 622 5.75 -26.74 -14.05
C LEU A 622 4.91 -26.16 -12.90
N ALA A 623 3.89 -26.86 -12.40
CA ALA A 623 2.97 -26.34 -11.38
C ALA A 623 3.55 -26.22 -9.96
N LEU A 624 4.75 -26.78 -9.74
CA LEU A 624 5.55 -26.65 -8.52
C LEU A 624 7.02 -26.34 -8.86
N VAL A 625 7.26 -25.63 -9.97
CA VAL A 625 8.58 -25.19 -10.44
C VAL A 625 8.62 -23.66 -10.44
N ASP A 626 9.52 -23.08 -9.66
CA ASP A 626 9.68 -21.63 -9.58
C ASP A 626 10.43 -21.08 -10.82
N PRO A 627 9.84 -20.16 -11.63
CA PRO A 627 10.55 -19.50 -12.72
C PRO A 627 11.69 -18.57 -12.26
N PHE A 628 11.75 -18.21 -10.97
CA PHE A 628 12.83 -17.41 -10.37
C PHE A 628 13.96 -18.29 -9.78
N GLY A 629 13.88 -19.62 -9.94
CA GLY A 629 14.91 -20.58 -9.54
C GLY A 629 15.07 -20.79 -8.02
N THR A 630 14.20 -20.22 -7.18
CA THR A 630 14.20 -20.49 -5.73
C THR A 630 13.45 -21.78 -5.43
N THR A 631 13.66 -22.39 -4.25
CA THR A 631 12.97 -23.65 -3.93
C THR A 631 12.15 -23.63 -2.63
N GLU A 632 12.43 -22.76 -1.65
CA GLU A 632 11.83 -22.83 -0.30
C GLU A 632 10.30 -22.98 -0.29
N VAL A 633 9.58 -22.14 -1.04
CA VAL A 633 8.11 -22.20 -1.17
C VAL A 633 7.68 -23.47 -1.91
N THR A 634 8.30 -23.78 -3.05
CA THR A 634 7.91 -24.98 -3.82
C THR A 634 8.22 -26.28 -3.08
N ASP A 635 9.25 -26.36 -2.26
CA ASP A 635 9.62 -27.53 -1.47
C ASP A 635 8.70 -27.68 -0.26
N ALA A 636 8.34 -26.58 0.40
CA ALA A 636 7.30 -26.53 1.42
C ALA A 636 5.93 -27.01 0.88
N LEU A 637 5.63 -26.76 -0.40
CA LEU A 637 4.44 -27.29 -1.10
C LEU A 637 4.60 -28.76 -1.52
N LYS A 638 5.72 -29.16 -2.12
CA LYS A 638 5.99 -30.57 -2.52
C LYS A 638 5.87 -31.52 -1.32
N ALA A 639 6.36 -31.11 -0.15
CA ALA A 639 6.23 -31.86 1.10
C ALA A 639 4.76 -32.12 1.54
N LYS A 640 3.79 -31.39 0.97
CA LYS A 640 2.36 -31.52 1.28
C LYS A 640 1.61 -32.41 0.29
N LEU A 641 2.23 -32.82 -0.83
CA LEU A 641 1.62 -33.78 -1.77
C LEU A 641 1.28 -35.10 -1.10
N ALA A 642 2.13 -35.57 -0.18
CA ALA A 642 1.89 -36.76 0.64
C ALA A 642 0.64 -36.68 1.54
N VAL A 643 0.01 -35.50 1.70
CA VAL A 643 -1.27 -35.37 2.42
C VAL A 643 -2.45 -35.83 1.55
N PHE A 644 -2.41 -35.60 0.23
CA PHE A 644 -3.41 -36.16 -0.68
C PHE A 644 -3.36 -37.70 -0.66
N GLU A 645 -2.16 -38.28 -0.63
CA GLU A 645 -1.94 -39.73 -0.51
C GLU A 645 -2.48 -40.26 0.83
N GLN A 646 -2.26 -39.55 1.94
CA GLN A 646 -2.85 -39.89 3.26
C GLN A 646 -4.38 -39.76 3.29
N ALA A 647 -4.97 -38.92 2.44
CA ALA A 647 -6.42 -38.78 2.26
C ALA A 647 -7.00 -39.78 1.25
N GLY A 648 -6.19 -40.73 0.74
CA GLY A 648 -6.63 -41.80 -0.16
C GLY A 648 -6.59 -41.47 -1.65
N ALA A 649 -6.06 -40.31 -2.05
CA ALA A 649 -5.90 -39.92 -3.45
C ALA A 649 -4.54 -40.38 -4.04
N THR A 650 -4.48 -40.47 -5.36
CA THR A 650 -3.24 -40.64 -6.13
C THR A 650 -2.79 -39.29 -6.69
N VAL A 651 -1.57 -38.86 -6.39
CA VAL A 651 -0.96 -37.69 -7.04
C VAL A 651 -0.28 -38.14 -8.35
N LYS A 652 -0.56 -37.47 -9.46
CA LYS A 652 -0.06 -37.82 -10.79
C LYS A 652 0.53 -36.59 -11.49
N VAL A 653 1.78 -36.65 -11.94
CA VAL A 653 2.32 -35.64 -12.86
C VAL A 653 1.66 -35.79 -14.23
N ILE A 654 1.21 -34.67 -14.82
CA ILE A 654 0.55 -34.61 -16.13
C ILE A 654 1.23 -33.56 -17.02
N PRO A 655 1.13 -33.64 -18.36
CA PRO A 655 1.58 -32.59 -19.25
C PRO A 655 0.90 -31.26 -18.95
N GLU A 656 1.54 -30.17 -19.36
CA GLU A 656 0.93 -28.84 -19.33
C GLU A 656 -0.35 -28.74 -20.18
N PHE A 657 -1.18 -27.73 -19.90
CA PHE A 657 -2.34 -27.40 -20.74
C PHE A 657 -1.93 -26.42 -21.83
N ASP A 658 -2.09 -26.79 -23.10
CA ASP A 658 -1.75 -25.98 -24.28
C ASP A 658 -2.92 -25.75 -25.26
N ASP A 659 -4.01 -26.50 -25.17
CA ASP A 659 -5.22 -26.39 -26.03
C ASP A 659 -6.10 -25.17 -25.70
N VAL A 660 -5.51 -23.98 -25.69
CA VAL A 660 -6.25 -22.70 -25.68
C VAL A 660 -6.92 -22.52 -27.06
N PRO A 661 -8.23 -22.20 -27.15
CA PRO A 661 -8.89 -22.08 -28.45
C PRO A 661 -8.23 -21.01 -29.34
N THR A 662 -7.99 -21.34 -30.61
CA THR A 662 -7.23 -20.51 -31.57
C THR A 662 -8.06 -20.03 -32.76
N GLU A 663 -9.31 -20.45 -32.85
CA GLU A 663 -10.27 -20.10 -33.89
C GLU A 663 -10.70 -18.62 -33.82
N TRP A 664 -10.60 -18.01 -32.63
CA TRP A 664 -10.86 -16.59 -32.36
C TRP A 664 -9.58 -15.86 -31.96
N LYS A 665 -9.51 -14.57 -32.25
CA LYS A 665 -8.42 -13.66 -31.86
C LYS A 665 -8.97 -12.57 -30.94
N THR A 666 -8.09 -11.91 -30.20
CA THR A 666 -8.46 -10.80 -29.28
C THR A 666 -9.26 -9.69 -29.97
N ALA A 667 -9.06 -9.48 -31.28
CA ALA A 667 -9.82 -8.50 -32.08
C ALA A 667 -11.27 -8.92 -32.36
N ASP A 668 -11.61 -10.22 -32.27
CA ASP A 668 -12.94 -10.75 -32.53
C ASP A 668 -13.87 -10.65 -31.29
N PHE A 669 -13.36 -10.09 -30.18
CA PHE A 669 -14.07 -9.91 -28.89
C PHE A 669 -14.34 -8.43 -28.54
N GLY A 670 -13.99 -7.48 -29.40
CA GLY A 670 -14.18 -6.04 -29.13
C GLY A 670 -13.53 -5.55 -27.83
N ASN A 671 -14.14 -4.54 -27.20
CA ASN A 671 -13.63 -3.96 -25.94
C ASN A 671 -14.44 -4.44 -24.72
N ARG A 672 -14.11 -5.65 -24.24
CA ARG A 672 -14.77 -6.32 -23.09
C ARG A 672 -14.80 -5.52 -21.79
N GLY A 673 -13.81 -4.66 -21.54
CA GLY A 673 -13.77 -3.80 -20.36
C GLY A 673 -14.70 -2.59 -20.50
N TYR A 674 -14.70 -1.94 -21.67
CA TYR A 674 -15.62 -0.84 -21.97
C TYR A 674 -17.07 -1.30 -22.00
N GLU A 675 -17.34 -2.51 -22.53
CA GLU A 675 -18.67 -3.13 -22.52
C GLU A 675 -19.20 -3.36 -21.10
N GLY A 676 -18.37 -3.93 -20.20
CA GLY A 676 -18.76 -4.08 -18.79
C GLY A 676 -19.14 -2.74 -18.16
N TRP A 677 -18.31 -1.69 -18.35
CA TRP A 677 -18.60 -0.36 -17.82
C TRP A 677 -19.85 0.29 -18.44
N LEU A 678 -20.18 0.02 -19.71
CA LEU A 678 -21.45 0.48 -20.30
C LEU A 678 -22.66 -0.17 -19.62
N GLN A 679 -22.59 -1.48 -19.34
CA GLN A 679 -23.69 -2.21 -18.69
C GLN A 679 -23.86 -1.75 -17.23
N TRP A 680 -22.77 -1.65 -16.45
CA TRP A 680 -22.84 -1.12 -15.09
C TRP A 680 -23.38 0.31 -15.04
N LEU A 681 -23.01 1.18 -15.99
CA LEU A 681 -23.55 2.55 -16.10
C LEU A 681 -25.04 2.59 -16.50
N ALA A 682 -25.53 1.61 -17.25
CA ALA A 682 -26.95 1.50 -17.58
C ALA A 682 -27.79 1.09 -16.36
N GLU A 683 -27.24 0.25 -15.48
CA GLU A 683 -27.82 -0.10 -14.17
C GLU A 683 -27.71 1.04 -13.15
N HIS A 684 -26.66 1.87 -13.24
CA HIS A 684 -26.34 2.95 -12.31
C HIS A 684 -26.45 4.36 -12.95
N PRO A 685 -27.65 4.80 -13.40
CA PRO A 685 -27.88 6.10 -14.03
C PRO A 685 -27.78 7.30 -13.06
N ASP A 686 -27.26 7.08 -11.85
CA ASP A 686 -26.90 8.11 -10.87
C ASP A 686 -25.41 8.10 -10.47
N ALA A 687 -24.59 7.29 -11.14
CA ALA A 687 -23.15 7.36 -11.06
C ALA A 687 -22.67 8.81 -11.36
N PRO A 688 -21.53 9.25 -10.78
CA PRO A 688 -20.98 10.59 -11.01
C PRO A 688 -20.45 10.83 -12.45
N TYR A 689 -20.49 9.80 -13.30
CA TYR A 689 -20.02 9.78 -14.67
C TYR A 689 -21.06 9.08 -15.56
N THR A 690 -21.06 9.36 -16.86
CA THR A 690 -22.05 8.83 -17.82
C THR A 690 -21.45 7.94 -18.88
N LYS A 691 -20.11 7.77 -18.90
CA LYS A 691 -19.40 6.94 -19.87
C LYS A 691 -18.12 6.32 -19.31
N PRO A 692 -17.61 5.21 -19.89
CA PRO A 692 -16.40 4.58 -19.39
C PRO A 692 -15.12 5.43 -19.56
N GLU A 693 -14.99 6.28 -20.59
CA GLU A 693 -13.77 7.11 -20.76
C GLU A 693 -13.66 8.21 -19.70
N GLU A 694 -14.79 8.63 -19.11
CA GLU A 694 -14.86 9.62 -18.02
C GLU A 694 -14.38 9.03 -16.68
N ILE A 695 -14.42 7.69 -16.55
CA ILE A 695 -14.01 6.89 -15.39
C ILE A 695 -12.58 6.40 -15.56
N THR A 696 -12.32 5.64 -16.62
CA THR A 696 -11.07 4.91 -16.83
C THR A 696 -9.88 5.84 -17.03
N GLY A 697 -10.06 6.95 -17.75
CA GLY A 697 -9.08 8.02 -17.94
C GLY A 697 -9.19 9.18 -16.94
N ASN A 698 -9.84 9.00 -15.77
CA ASN A 698 -10.05 10.09 -14.82
C ASN A 698 -8.74 10.56 -14.14
N ASP A 699 -8.50 11.87 -14.06
CA ASP A 699 -7.27 12.47 -13.53
C ASP A 699 -7.09 12.31 -12.00
N LYS A 700 -8.12 11.85 -11.29
CA LYS A 700 -8.08 11.54 -9.85
C LYS A 700 -7.64 10.10 -9.54
N ARG A 701 -7.45 9.25 -10.57
CA ARG A 701 -6.98 7.87 -10.40
C ARG A 701 -5.53 7.81 -9.93
N VAL A 702 -5.05 6.61 -9.58
CA VAL A 702 -3.60 6.39 -9.42
C VAL A 702 -2.92 6.52 -10.80
N PRO A 703 -1.91 7.38 -11.01
CA PRO A 703 -1.47 7.75 -12.36
C PRO A 703 -0.95 6.60 -13.23
N TYR A 704 -0.32 5.57 -12.67
CA TYR A 704 0.11 4.38 -13.43
C TYR A 704 -1.06 3.44 -13.80
N GLN A 705 -2.30 3.77 -13.43
CA GLN A 705 -3.53 3.07 -13.82
C GLN A 705 -4.51 3.98 -14.59
N VAL A 706 -4.13 5.22 -14.93
CA VAL A 706 -4.95 6.11 -15.77
C VAL A 706 -5.02 5.55 -17.19
N GLY A 707 -6.25 5.20 -17.62
CA GLY A 707 -6.53 4.71 -18.96
C GLY A 707 -6.65 5.82 -20.01
N SER A 708 -7.04 5.43 -21.22
CA SER A 708 -7.29 6.38 -22.31
C SER A 708 -8.50 7.27 -22.02
N THR A 709 -8.37 8.57 -22.27
CA THR A 709 -9.50 9.53 -22.29
C THR A 709 -10.21 9.59 -23.65
N ALA A 710 -9.82 8.75 -24.62
CA ALA A 710 -10.46 8.70 -25.93
C ALA A 710 -11.74 7.86 -25.87
N PRO A 711 -12.89 8.34 -26.39
CA PRO A 711 -14.10 7.56 -26.47
C PRO A 711 -13.90 6.27 -27.29
N ALA A 712 -14.55 5.20 -26.87
CA ALA A 712 -14.57 3.91 -27.58
C ALA A 712 -16.02 3.44 -27.81
N THR A 713 -16.19 2.22 -28.30
CA THR A 713 -17.48 1.55 -28.42
C THR A 713 -17.52 0.31 -27.54
N GLY A 714 -18.72 -0.08 -27.12
CA GLY A 714 -18.99 -1.40 -26.58
C GLY A 714 -18.79 -2.51 -27.62
N MET A 715 -19.03 -3.74 -27.19
CA MET A 715 -19.01 -4.92 -28.06
C MET A 715 -20.29 -4.98 -28.91
N THR A 716 -20.17 -5.37 -30.17
CA THR A 716 -21.32 -5.78 -30.97
C THR A 716 -21.88 -7.13 -30.48
N ALA A 717 -23.13 -7.43 -30.81
CA ALA A 717 -23.74 -8.72 -30.50
C ALA A 717 -22.95 -9.92 -31.08
N GLN A 718 -22.20 -9.73 -32.16
CA GLN A 718 -21.32 -10.77 -32.71
C GLN A 718 -20.05 -10.95 -31.88
N GLU A 719 -19.41 -9.86 -31.42
CA GLU A 719 -18.24 -9.95 -30.52
C GLU A 719 -18.61 -10.53 -29.15
N ILE A 720 -19.82 -10.23 -28.65
CA ILE A 720 -20.40 -10.87 -27.46
C ILE A 720 -20.51 -12.38 -27.67
N LYS A 721 -21.16 -12.81 -28.77
CA LYS A 721 -21.30 -14.23 -29.08
C LYS A 721 -19.94 -14.91 -29.28
N ASN A 722 -19.01 -14.27 -29.99
CA ASN A 722 -17.66 -14.79 -30.21
C ASN A 722 -16.93 -15.06 -28.88
N PHE A 723 -17.03 -14.15 -27.91
CA PHE A 723 -16.37 -14.32 -26.62
C PHE A 723 -17.07 -15.36 -25.73
N GLN A 724 -18.40 -15.50 -25.83
CA GLN A 724 -19.15 -16.59 -25.21
C GLN A 724 -18.78 -17.96 -25.80
N ASP A 725 -18.76 -18.08 -27.13
CA ASP A 725 -18.39 -19.30 -27.85
C ASP A 725 -16.94 -19.71 -27.52
N TYR A 726 -16.01 -18.75 -27.49
CA TYR A 726 -14.62 -18.94 -27.08
C TYR A 726 -14.51 -19.50 -25.66
N ARG A 727 -15.18 -18.89 -24.66
CA ARG A 727 -15.16 -19.38 -23.27
C ARG A 727 -15.73 -20.80 -23.18
N ALA A 728 -16.84 -21.09 -23.86
CA ALA A 728 -17.43 -22.43 -23.87
C ALA A 728 -16.46 -23.48 -24.43
N LYS A 729 -15.88 -23.24 -25.62
CA LYS A 729 -14.88 -24.13 -26.23
C LYS A 729 -13.63 -24.31 -25.35
N TYR A 730 -13.24 -23.28 -24.59
CA TYR A 730 -12.14 -23.39 -23.62
C TYR A 730 -12.50 -24.37 -22.47
N ARG A 731 -13.75 -24.37 -21.98
CA ARG A 731 -14.17 -25.35 -20.95
C ARG A 731 -14.20 -26.78 -21.48
N ASP A 732 -14.69 -26.98 -22.70
CA ASP A 732 -14.62 -28.27 -23.39
C ASP A 732 -13.18 -28.78 -23.48
N ASN A 733 -12.23 -27.92 -23.85
CA ASN A 733 -10.81 -28.25 -23.96
C ASN A 733 -10.19 -28.62 -22.60
N VAL A 734 -10.45 -27.83 -21.55
CA VAL A 734 -9.96 -28.12 -20.19
C VAL A 734 -10.54 -29.44 -19.66
N ALA A 735 -11.83 -29.70 -19.89
CA ALA A 735 -12.46 -30.96 -19.52
C ALA A 735 -11.86 -32.16 -20.26
N THR A 736 -11.66 -32.02 -21.58
CA THR A 736 -11.05 -33.06 -22.44
C THR A 736 -9.63 -33.37 -22.00
N TRP A 737 -8.80 -32.36 -21.75
CA TRP A 737 -7.42 -32.53 -21.25
C TRP A 737 -7.37 -33.22 -19.88
N MET A 738 -8.33 -32.95 -18.99
CA MET A 738 -8.46 -33.67 -17.72
C MET A 738 -8.89 -35.14 -17.91
N ASP A 739 -9.79 -35.43 -18.84
CA ASP A 739 -10.25 -36.80 -19.14
C ASP A 739 -9.18 -37.63 -19.85
N ASP A 740 -8.49 -37.10 -20.85
CA ASP A 740 -7.37 -37.76 -21.54
C ASP A 740 -6.21 -38.05 -20.57
N ASN A 741 -6.03 -37.22 -19.56
CA ASN A 741 -5.09 -37.47 -18.45
C ASN A 741 -5.68 -38.33 -17.32
N GLY A 742 -6.96 -38.62 -17.30
CA GLY A 742 -7.62 -39.41 -16.25
C GLY A 742 -7.44 -38.81 -14.84
N VAL A 743 -7.74 -37.52 -14.68
CA VAL A 743 -7.65 -36.80 -13.39
C VAL A 743 -9.00 -36.23 -12.97
N ASP A 744 -9.34 -36.34 -11.68
CA ASP A 744 -10.55 -35.77 -11.09
C ASP A 744 -10.45 -34.25 -10.90
N ALA A 745 -9.24 -33.77 -10.60
CA ALA A 745 -8.91 -32.37 -10.36
C ALA A 745 -7.43 -32.08 -10.62
N VAL A 746 -7.06 -30.80 -10.78
CA VAL A 746 -5.71 -30.35 -11.14
C VAL A 746 -5.18 -29.35 -10.12
N LEU A 747 -4.00 -29.62 -9.59
CA LEU A 747 -3.35 -28.89 -8.51
C LEU A 747 -2.32 -27.89 -9.03
N TYR A 748 -2.41 -26.66 -8.53
CA TYR A 748 -1.44 -25.60 -8.73
C TYR A 748 -1.02 -25.03 -7.37
N ALA A 749 0.17 -24.46 -7.26
CA ALA A 749 0.51 -23.58 -6.13
C ALA A 749 -0.39 -22.34 -6.09
N THR A 750 -0.54 -21.71 -4.92
CA THR A 750 -0.89 -20.28 -4.88
C THR A 750 0.36 -19.47 -5.26
N GLU A 751 1.36 -19.45 -4.40
CA GLU A 751 2.66 -18.80 -4.62
C GLU A 751 3.76 -19.86 -4.85
N LEU A 752 4.73 -19.59 -5.72
CA LEU A 752 5.91 -20.44 -5.98
C LEU A 752 7.22 -19.87 -5.40
N SER A 753 7.26 -18.57 -5.09
CA SER A 753 8.38 -17.89 -4.42
C SER A 753 7.89 -16.99 -3.30
N GLU A 754 8.82 -16.44 -2.53
CA GLU A 754 8.55 -15.47 -1.48
C GLU A 754 7.92 -14.17 -2.04
N ILE A 755 6.86 -13.67 -1.39
CA ILE A 755 6.10 -12.50 -1.88
C ILE A 755 6.93 -11.22 -1.74
N HIS A 756 7.07 -10.46 -2.84
CA HIS A 756 7.82 -9.21 -2.93
C HIS A 756 7.36 -8.09 -1.97
N LEU A 757 8.24 -7.09 -1.83
CA LEU A 757 7.99 -5.85 -1.08
C LEU A 757 6.81 -5.06 -1.66
N ASN A 758 6.07 -4.35 -0.81
CA ASN A 758 4.88 -3.59 -1.18
C ASN A 758 5.18 -2.24 -1.86
N ASP A 759 6.42 -1.77 -1.78
CA ASP A 759 6.92 -0.56 -2.44
C ASP A 759 7.82 -0.85 -3.65
N SER A 760 7.84 -2.10 -4.12
CA SER A 760 8.33 -2.43 -5.47
C SER A 760 7.35 -1.96 -6.56
N ILE A 761 7.75 -2.12 -7.82
CA ILE A 761 6.93 -1.80 -9.01
C ILE A 761 6.85 -2.91 -10.06
N GLN A 762 7.60 -4.00 -9.91
CA GLN A 762 7.40 -5.23 -10.67
C GLN A 762 7.12 -6.37 -9.69
N PRO A 763 6.30 -7.36 -10.07
CA PRO A 763 6.08 -8.53 -9.25
C PRO A 763 7.24 -9.51 -9.37
N SER A 764 8.11 -9.56 -8.37
CA SER A 764 9.13 -10.61 -8.26
C SER A 764 8.69 -11.74 -7.34
N PHE A 765 7.73 -12.53 -7.82
CA PHE A 765 7.41 -13.83 -7.21
C PHE A 765 6.85 -14.79 -8.26
N GLY A 766 7.24 -16.05 -8.15
CA GLY A 766 6.71 -17.14 -8.95
C GLY A 766 5.24 -17.36 -8.64
N ARG A 767 4.45 -17.55 -9.69
CA ARG A 767 3.05 -17.96 -9.67
C ARG A 767 2.74 -18.74 -10.95
N LYS A 768 1.73 -19.60 -10.92
CA LYS A 768 1.20 -20.28 -12.11
C LYS A 768 -0.32 -20.27 -12.06
N ASP A 769 -0.91 -19.37 -12.83
CA ASP A 769 -2.35 -19.17 -12.89
C ASP A 769 -3.07 -20.41 -13.48
N PRO A 770 -4.13 -20.93 -12.83
CA PRO A 770 -4.98 -21.97 -13.42
C PRO A 770 -5.88 -21.42 -14.54
N GLN A 771 -6.32 -22.31 -15.43
CA GLN A 771 -7.17 -21.98 -16.59
C GLN A 771 -8.58 -21.47 -16.20
N SER A 772 -9.01 -21.74 -14.96
CA SER A 772 -10.32 -21.39 -14.39
C SER A 772 -10.90 -20.05 -14.80
N SER A 773 -10.24 -18.93 -14.53
CA SER A 773 -10.75 -17.59 -14.85
C SER A 773 -10.90 -17.34 -16.36
N ALA A 774 -10.05 -17.93 -17.19
CA ALA A 774 -10.05 -17.76 -18.64
C ALA A 774 -11.14 -18.60 -19.33
N ALA A 775 -11.42 -19.81 -18.84
CA ALA A 775 -12.41 -20.73 -19.40
C ALA A 775 -13.81 -20.58 -18.76
N GLY A 776 -13.88 -20.42 -17.44
CA GLY A 776 -15.11 -20.40 -16.65
C GLY A 776 -15.33 -21.64 -15.75
N VAL A 777 -14.29 -22.44 -15.51
CA VAL A 777 -14.34 -23.63 -14.62
C VAL A 777 -13.97 -23.29 -13.17
N PRO A 778 -14.31 -24.11 -12.16
CA PRO A 778 -14.14 -23.77 -10.75
C PRO A 778 -12.73 -24.07 -10.23
N THR A 779 -12.32 -23.31 -9.20
CA THR A 779 -11.08 -23.49 -8.44
C THR A 779 -11.32 -23.18 -6.96
N VAL A 780 -11.01 -24.14 -6.09
CA VAL A 780 -10.94 -23.94 -4.63
C VAL A 780 -9.51 -23.60 -4.20
N ILE A 781 -9.38 -22.77 -3.19
CA ILE A 781 -8.12 -22.35 -2.59
C ILE A 781 -8.12 -22.72 -1.11
N PHE A 782 -7.02 -23.32 -0.64
CA PHE A 782 -6.87 -23.75 0.75
C PHE A 782 -5.40 -23.70 1.23
N PRO A 783 -5.13 -23.34 2.50
CA PRO A 783 -3.78 -23.32 3.04
C PRO A 783 -3.19 -24.72 3.24
N ALA A 784 -1.90 -24.88 2.93
CA ALA A 784 -1.13 -26.10 3.13
C ALA A 784 -0.13 -26.00 4.30
N GLY A 785 0.28 -24.79 4.67
CA GLY A 785 1.16 -24.53 5.82
C GLY A 785 1.87 -23.18 5.71
N THR A 786 3.16 -23.18 6.07
CA THR A 786 4.09 -22.05 5.92
C THR A 786 5.45 -22.53 5.40
N THR A 787 6.27 -21.59 4.93
CA THR A 787 7.71 -21.75 4.70
C THR A 787 8.51 -21.77 6.02
N GLU A 788 9.83 -21.95 5.97
CA GLU A 788 10.68 -21.81 7.16
C GLU A 788 10.79 -20.34 7.62
N ASN A 789 10.64 -19.39 6.69
CA ASN A 789 10.47 -17.96 7.01
C ASN A 789 9.08 -17.61 7.60
N GLY A 790 8.17 -18.58 7.73
CA GLY A 790 6.84 -18.38 8.31
C GLY A 790 5.78 -17.80 7.38
N ASN A 791 6.10 -17.60 6.09
CA ASN A 791 5.16 -17.09 5.10
C ASN A 791 4.12 -18.17 4.73
N PRO A 792 2.82 -17.86 4.62
CA PRO A 792 1.80 -18.83 4.21
C PRO A 792 2.12 -19.49 2.87
N VAL A 793 1.80 -20.79 2.76
CA VAL A 793 1.77 -21.50 1.47
C VAL A 793 0.44 -22.23 1.32
N GLY A 794 -0.12 -22.24 0.11
CA GLY A 794 -1.41 -22.83 -0.19
C GLY A 794 -1.46 -23.50 -1.56
N PHE A 795 -2.58 -24.18 -1.81
CA PHE A 795 -2.88 -24.81 -3.08
C PHE A 795 -4.13 -24.19 -3.70
N GLN A 796 -4.14 -24.20 -5.03
CA GLN A 796 -5.31 -24.04 -5.86
C GLN A 796 -5.65 -25.40 -6.46
N LEU A 797 -6.91 -25.83 -6.38
CA LEU A 797 -7.37 -27.08 -7.00
C LEU A 797 -8.50 -26.77 -7.98
N GLN A 798 -8.20 -26.91 -9.26
CA GLN A 798 -9.11 -26.67 -10.39
C GLN A 798 -9.88 -27.95 -10.72
N GLY A 799 -11.16 -27.80 -11.08
CA GLY A 799 -12.00 -28.87 -11.63
C GLY A 799 -12.55 -28.52 -13.01
N LYS A 800 -13.41 -29.39 -13.53
CA LYS A 800 -14.26 -29.14 -14.71
C LYS A 800 -15.48 -28.30 -14.32
N GLU A 801 -16.21 -27.80 -15.31
CA GLU A 801 -17.46 -27.05 -15.10
C GLU A 801 -18.42 -27.80 -14.16
N PHE A 802 -18.98 -27.09 -13.18
CA PHE A 802 -19.89 -27.60 -12.14
C PHE A 802 -19.31 -28.60 -11.11
N GLN A 803 -17.99 -28.86 -11.07
CA GLN A 803 -17.36 -29.64 -9.99
C GLN A 803 -17.15 -28.83 -8.69
N ASP A 804 -17.69 -27.62 -8.58
CA ASP A 804 -17.53 -26.67 -7.48
C ASP A 804 -17.62 -27.30 -6.08
N ALA A 805 -18.63 -28.15 -5.86
CA ALA A 805 -18.89 -28.79 -4.58
C ALA A 805 -17.98 -29.98 -4.30
N GLU A 806 -17.60 -30.74 -5.34
CA GLU A 806 -16.63 -31.84 -5.22
C GLU A 806 -15.25 -31.29 -4.82
N LEU A 807 -14.84 -30.16 -5.42
CA LEU A 807 -13.60 -29.46 -5.07
C LEU A 807 -13.58 -29.01 -3.60
N LEU A 808 -14.67 -28.45 -3.07
CA LEU A 808 -14.76 -28.12 -1.63
C LEU A 808 -14.58 -29.37 -0.75
N GLY A 809 -15.15 -30.51 -1.15
CA GLY A 809 -14.92 -31.80 -0.50
C GLY A 809 -13.47 -32.26 -0.55
N PHE A 810 -12.82 -32.19 -1.71
CA PHE A 810 -11.41 -32.55 -1.89
C PHE A 810 -10.48 -31.70 -1.02
N ALA A 811 -10.69 -30.38 -1.02
CA ALA A 811 -9.97 -29.45 -0.15
C ALA A 811 -10.22 -29.73 1.34
N TYR A 812 -11.43 -30.17 1.71
CA TYR A 812 -11.81 -30.46 3.10
C TYR A 812 -11.17 -31.75 3.61
N ALA A 813 -11.16 -32.82 2.82
CA ALA A 813 -10.46 -34.06 3.15
C ALA A 813 -8.95 -33.81 3.36
N PHE A 814 -8.32 -33.00 2.49
CA PHE A 814 -6.94 -32.53 2.68
C PHE A 814 -6.78 -31.71 3.98
N ASP A 815 -7.65 -30.73 4.23
CA ASP A 815 -7.59 -29.85 5.41
C ASP A 815 -7.70 -30.60 6.74
N LYS A 816 -8.50 -31.68 6.83
CA LYS A 816 -8.62 -32.47 8.08
C LYS A 816 -7.34 -33.20 8.46
N ILE A 817 -6.43 -33.44 7.50
CA ILE A 817 -5.10 -33.97 7.75
C ILE A 817 -4.09 -32.82 7.89
N ALA A 818 -3.98 -31.94 6.89
CA ALA A 818 -2.98 -30.88 6.81
C ALA A 818 -3.10 -29.81 7.90
N LYS A 819 -4.34 -29.34 8.16
CA LYS A 819 -4.66 -28.20 9.04
C LYS A 819 -3.78 -26.98 8.77
N GLY A 820 -3.53 -26.69 7.49
CA GLY A 820 -2.48 -25.78 7.02
C GLY A 820 -2.70 -24.30 7.33
N ARG A 821 -3.85 -23.92 7.91
CA ARG A 821 -4.21 -22.53 8.18
C ARG A 821 -3.41 -21.96 9.37
N VAL A 822 -2.73 -20.84 9.13
CA VAL A 822 -1.98 -20.07 10.14
C VAL A 822 -2.67 -18.74 10.41
N LEU A 823 -2.38 -18.12 11.56
CA LEU A 823 -2.92 -16.81 11.97
C LEU A 823 -1.77 -15.82 12.17
N PRO A 824 -1.87 -14.57 11.66
CA PRO A 824 -0.85 -13.53 11.80
C PRO A 824 -0.87 -12.90 13.20
N LEU A 825 -0.50 -13.68 14.22
CA LEU A 825 -0.58 -13.29 15.62
C LEU A 825 0.54 -12.33 16.05
N ASP A 826 1.68 -12.31 15.37
CA ASP A 826 2.79 -11.42 15.70
C ASP A 826 2.50 -9.97 15.23
N VAL A 827 1.85 -9.84 14.06
CA VAL A 827 1.40 -8.55 13.50
C VAL A 827 0.08 -8.08 14.12
N THR A 828 -0.85 -9.00 14.41
CA THR A 828 -2.20 -8.68 14.91
C THR A 828 -2.60 -9.50 16.15
N PRO A 829 -1.85 -9.41 17.26
CA PRO A 829 -2.07 -10.25 18.44
C PRO A 829 -3.48 -10.13 19.04
N ARG A 830 -3.87 -11.12 19.86
CA ARG A 830 -5.14 -11.07 20.60
C ARG A 830 -5.15 -9.85 21.52
N LEU A 831 -6.21 -9.04 21.44
CA LEU A 831 -6.33 -7.84 22.29
C LEU A 831 -6.63 -8.26 23.73
N ALA A 832 -5.93 -7.66 24.69
CA ALA A 832 -6.25 -7.85 26.10
C ALA A 832 -7.64 -7.26 26.42
N TYR A 833 -8.47 -7.99 27.16
CA TYR A 833 -9.76 -7.47 27.63
C TYR A 833 -9.55 -6.46 28.77
N ASP A 834 -10.09 -5.26 28.61
CA ASP A 834 -10.05 -4.19 29.61
C ASP A 834 -11.47 -3.64 29.79
N ALA A 835 -12.11 -4.01 30.89
CA ALA A 835 -13.50 -3.63 31.19
C ALA A 835 -13.67 -2.12 31.49
N ASP A 836 -12.58 -1.44 31.88
CA ASP A 836 -12.55 0.00 32.16
C ASP A 836 -12.04 0.82 30.97
N ALA A 837 -11.61 0.17 29.88
CA ALA A 837 -11.29 0.85 28.64
C ALA A 837 -12.55 1.52 28.04
N LEU A 838 -12.37 2.75 27.55
CA LEU A 838 -13.37 3.35 26.68
C LEU A 838 -13.25 2.66 25.31
N PRO A 839 -14.36 2.22 24.68
CA PRO A 839 -14.29 1.67 23.34
C PRO A 839 -13.77 2.76 22.42
N ASP A 840 -12.67 2.51 21.70
CA ASP A 840 -12.15 3.52 20.78
C ASP A 840 -13.25 3.88 19.76
N PRO A 841 -13.60 5.16 19.64
CA PRO A 841 -14.47 5.60 18.58
C PRO A 841 -13.66 5.49 17.28
N ILE A 842 -14.08 4.57 16.41
CA ILE A 842 -13.84 4.76 14.98
C ILE A 842 -14.58 6.06 14.66
N GLU A 843 -13.85 7.17 14.57
CA GLU A 843 -14.44 8.50 14.32
C GLU A 843 -15.30 8.42 13.06
N ASP A 844 -16.52 8.99 13.10
CA ASP A 844 -17.50 8.88 12.02
C ASP A 844 -16.85 9.25 10.67
N LEU A 845 -16.57 8.21 9.87
CA LEU A 845 -16.12 8.37 8.49
C LEU A 845 -17.32 8.86 7.67
N GLU A 846 -17.54 10.19 7.69
CA GLU A 846 -18.47 10.82 6.74
C GLU A 846 -18.06 10.38 5.33
N PRO A 847 -18.96 9.73 4.55
CA PRO A 847 -18.65 9.33 3.19
C PRO A 847 -18.22 10.56 2.38
N GLY A 848 -17.13 10.44 1.62
CA GLY A 848 -16.51 11.58 0.93
C GLY A 848 -15.37 12.28 1.68
N LYS A 849 -14.70 11.62 2.65
CA LYS A 849 -13.39 12.02 3.17
C LYS A 849 -12.48 10.81 3.44
N PRO A 850 -11.47 10.55 2.59
CA PRO A 850 -10.29 9.81 3.01
C PRO A 850 -9.70 10.44 4.29
N GLY A 851 -9.07 9.63 5.13
CA GLY A 851 -8.29 10.07 6.29
C GLY A 851 -7.09 10.90 5.86
N LYS A 852 -7.33 12.17 5.50
CA LYS A 852 -6.49 12.92 4.58
C LYS A 852 -5.03 13.00 5.10
N PRO A 853 -4.04 12.40 4.42
CA PRO A 853 -2.63 12.56 4.79
C PRO A 853 -2.34 14.05 4.71
N THR A 854 -2.24 14.71 5.87
CA THR A 854 -2.77 16.08 6.02
C THR A 854 -2.02 17.05 5.10
N PRO A 855 -2.57 17.47 3.93
CA PRO A 855 -1.72 17.91 2.81
C PRO A 855 -1.17 19.32 3.05
N ALA A 856 -0.04 19.35 3.78
CA ALA A 856 0.53 20.44 4.56
C ALA A 856 -0.37 21.70 4.67
N THR A 857 -1.59 21.52 5.20
CA THR A 857 -2.69 22.48 4.93
C THR A 857 -2.30 23.87 5.43
N LYS A 858 -2.66 24.93 4.69
CA LYS A 858 -2.22 26.33 4.91
C LYS A 858 -2.82 26.93 6.21
N ARG A 859 -2.42 26.34 7.34
CA ARG A 859 -3.09 26.31 8.65
C ARG A 859 -2.26 27.07 9.66
N LEU A 860 -2.81 28.19 10.11
CA LEU A 860 -2.24 28.94 11.22
C LEU A 860 -2.56 28.24 12.55
N THR A 861 -1.53 27.99 13.34
CA THR A 861 -1.60 27.35 14.67
C THR A 861 -1.16 28.32 15.76
N VAL A 862 -1.62 28.10 17.01
CA VAL A 862 -1.10 28.82 18.19
C VAL A 862 0.04 28.01 18.78
N LEU A 863 1.25 28.57 18.75
CA LEU A 863 2.44 27.94 19.31
C LEU A 863 2.55 28.13 20.83
N SER A 864 1.75 29.06 21.39
CA SER A 864 1.91 29.58 22.75
C SER A 864 0.72 29.28 23.66
N LYS A 865 0.88 28.33 24.62
CA LYS A 865 -0.11 28.04 25.68
C LYS A 865 -0.33 29.23 26.66
N LYS A 866 0.57 30.22 26.64
CA LYS A 866 0.55 31.46 27.46
C LYS A 866 0.82 32.67 26.56
N ALA A 867 0.11 33.78 26.75
CA ALA A 867 0.34 35.02 26.00
C ALA A 867 0.69 36.21 26.92
N PRO A 868 1.79 36.94 26.67
CA PRO A 868 2.12 38.14 27.43
C PRO A 868 1.18 39.30 27.04
N VAL A 869 0.73 40.04 28.06
CA VAL A 869 0.08 41.34 27.90
C VAL A 869 1.00 42.45 28.39
N LYS A 870 1.16 43.49 27.56
CA LYS A 870 1.65 44.80 27.98
C LYS A 870 0.47 45.78 28.08
N VAL A 871 0.43 46.61 29.12
CA VAL A 871 -0.61 47.64 29.31
C VAL A 871 0.04 49.02 29.26
N ARG A 872 -0.47 49.92 28.41
CA ARG A 872 -0.03 51.32 28.33
C ARG A 872 -1.24 52.23 28.15
N ASN A 873 -1.30 53.34 28.89
CA ASN A 873 -2.36 54.36 28.84
C ASN A 873 -3.79 53.76 28.92
N GLY A 874 -3.98 52.76 29.80
CA GLY A 874 -5.26 52.08 30.00
C GLY A 874 -5.70 51.13 28.86
N ARG A 875 -4.82 50.82 27.90
CA ARG A 875 -5.06 49.83 26.83
C ARG A 875 -4.08 48.66 26.94
N ALA A 876 -4.61 47.44 26.95
CA ALA A 876 -3.86 46.19 26.95
C ALA A 876 -3.59 45.72 25.51
N THR A 877 -2.40 45.19 25.27
CA THR A 877 -2.02 44.54 24.01
C THR A 877 -1.60 43.10 24.30
N ILE A 878 -2.38 42.13 23.79
CA ILE A 878 -2.05 40.70 23.84
C ILE A 878 -1.09 40.42 22.68
N SER A 879 0.00 39.69 22.93
CA SER A 879 0.87 39.17 21.86
C SER A 879 0.73 37.65 21.77
N LEU A 880 0.43 37.12 20.59
CA LEU A 880 0.24 35.69 20.32
C LEU A 880 1.28 35.19 19.32
N SER A 881 2.07 34.20 19.70
CA SER A 881 2.95 33.49 18.75
C SER A 881 2.13 32.49 17.94
N VAL A 882 2.21 32.60 16.61
CA VAL A 882 1.48 31.78 15.64
C VAL A 882 2.44 31.19 14.61
N GLY A 883 2.19 29.97 14.18
CA GLY A 883 3.01 29.26 13.18
C GLY A 883 2.24 28.89 11.92
N CYS A 884 2.95 28.56 10.85
CA CYS A 884 2.39 28.03 9.60
C CYS A 884 2.74 26.55 9.44
N ALA A 885 1.74 25.66 9.51
CA ALA A 885 1.92 24.22 9.30
C ALA A 885 1.85 23.84 7.81
N SER A 886 2.62 24.55 6.98
CA SER A 886 2.70 24.33 5.52
C SER A 886 4.14 24.55 5.07
N ALA A 887 4.71 23.57 4.36
CA ALA A 887 6.11 23.59 3.92
C ALA A 887 6.31 24.37 2.61
N SER A 888 5.35 24.29 1.68
CA SER A 888 5.45 24.89 0.34
C SER A 888 4.86 26.30 0.19
N ALA A 889 4.04 26.80 1.14
CA ALA A 889 3.39 28.10 0.98
C ALA A 889 3.06 28.86 2.28
N GLY A 890 3.14 30.19 2.23
CA GLY A 890 2.84 31.07 3.36
C GLY A 890 1.37 31.09 3.78
N CYS A 891 1.10 30.72 5.04
CA CYS A 891 -0.24 30.70 5.62
C CYS A 891 -0.79 32.12 5.84
N THR A 892 -1.96 32.44 5.28
CA THR A 892 -2.66 33.72 5.47
C THR A 892 -4.03 33.52 6.11
N GLY A 893 -4.34 34.28 7.17
CA GLY A 893 -5.62 34.20 7.86
C GLY A 893 -5.88 35.32 8.87
N THR A 894 -6.90 35.14 9.70
CA THR A 894 -7.30 36.12 10.73
C THR A 894 -7.30 35.47 12.11
N VAL A 895 -6.54 36.07 13.03
CA VAL A 895 -6.58 35.78 14.47
C VAL A 895 -7.77 36.49 15.09
N LYS A 896 -8.61 35.77 15.83
CA LYS A 896 -9.78 36.27 16.56
C LYS A 896 -9.62 35.98 18.04
N VAL A 897 -9.87 36.96 18.90
CA VAL A 897 -9.67 36.89 20.35
C VAL A 897 -10.95 37.36 21.06
N LYS A 898 -11.66 36.47 21.77
CA LYS A 898 -12.94 36.81 22.43
C LYS A 898 -12.73 37.08 23.92
N VAL A 899 -12.88 38.34 24.33
CA VAL A 899 -12.75 38.80 25.73
C VAL A 899 -14.11 39.32 26.20
N ARG A 900 -14.73 38.60 27.16
CA ARG A 900 -16.06 38.94 27.73
C ARG A 900 -17.09 39.29 26.64
N GLY A 901 -17.44 38.32 25.80
CA GLY A 901 -18.40 38.49 24.71
C GLY A 901 -17.84 39.18 23.45
N LYS A 902 -17.05 40.25 23.59
CA LYS A 902 -16.54 41.01 22.44
C LYS A 902 -15.32 40.34 21.78
N THR A 903 -15.32 40.29 20.45
CA THR A 903 -14.27 39.71 19.62
C THR A 903 -13.36 40.79 19.04
N TYR A 904 -12.06 40.61 19.14
CA TYR A 904 -11.02 41.45 18.56
C TYR A 904 -10.29 40.68 17.47
N THR A 905 -9.98 41.30 16.33
CA THR A 905 -9.43 40.58 15.16
C THR A 905 -8.15 41.23 14.61
N LYS A 906 -7.28 40.42 14.01
CA LYS A 906 -6.10 40.90 13.27
C LYS A 906 -5.72 39.90 12.18
N LYS A 907 -5.59 40.37 10.93
CA LYS A 907 -5.02 39.59 9.82
C LYS A 907 -3.53 39.31 10.08
N VAL A 908 -3.05 38.14 9.70
CA VAL A 908 -1.63 37.73 9.72
C VAL A 908 -1.33 36.89 8.49
N THR A 909 -0.12 37.07 7.96
CA THR A 909 0.54 36.17 7.02
C THR A 909 1.83 35.70 7.67
N VAL A 910 2.18 34.44 7.47
CA VAL A 910 3.38 33.79 8.00
C VAL A 910 4.03 33.01 6.85
N ARG A 911 5.36 33.05 6.71
CA ARG A 911 6.08 32.26 5.68
C ARG A 911 5.86 30.75 5.90
N ALA A 912 6.12 29.95 4.87
CA ALA A 912 6.11 28.49 5.00
C ALA A 912 7.10 28.04 6.09
N GLY A 913 6.74 27.02 6.88
CA GLY A 913 7.42 26.59 8.12
C GLY A 913 7.53 27.65 9.23
N GLY A 914 7.13 28.89 8.97
CA GLY A 914 7.52 30.05 9.77
C GLY A 914 6.69 30.31 11.01
N GLN A 915 7.14 31.30 11.79
CA GLN A 915 6.45 31.82 12.97
C GLN A 915 6.30 33.35 12.91
N ALA A 916 5.27 33.89 13.57
CA ALA A 916 5.06 35.33 13.72
C ALA A 916 4.39 35.69 15.05
N VAL A 917 4.51 36.96 15.48
CA VAL A 917 3.90 37.46 16.73
C VAL A 917 2.77 38.46 16.42
N VAL A 918 1.52 38.01 16.57
CA VAL A 918 0.33 38.83 16.32
C VAL A 918 -0.03 39.64 17.55
N ARG A 919 -0.01 40.97 17.43
CA ARG A 919 -0.28 41.92 18.52
C ARG A 919 -1.69 42.50 18.40
N ILE A 920 -2.58 42.16 19.34
CA ILE A 920 -3.99 42.58 19.36
C ILE A 920 -4.22 43.57 20.50
N LYS A 921 -4.60 44.81 20.14
CA LYS A 921 -4.94 45.90 21.06
C LYS A 921 -6.40 45.78 21.50
N LEU A 922 -6.66 45.83 22.80
CA LEU A 922 -8.02 45.81 23.37
C LEU A 922 -8.56 47.23 23.60
N SER A 923 -9.90 47.34 23.69
CA SER A 923 -10.57 48.58 24.14
C SER A 923 -10.22 48.93 25.60
N LYS A 924 -10.34 50.20 26.00
CA LYS A 924 -10.12 50.63 27.40
C LYS A 924 -10.98 49.79 28.38
N PHE A 925 -12.25 49.55 28.05
CA PHE A 925 -13.18 48.76 28.86
C PHE A 925 -12.73 47.30 29.05
N ALA A 926 -12.34 46.61 27.98
CA ALA A 926 -11.84 45.23 28.09
C ALA A 926 -10.48 45.16 28.80
N SER A 927 -9.63 46.17 28.60
CA SER A 927 -8.32 46.29 29.26
C SER A 927 -8.44 46.45 30.78
N ALA A 928 -9.39 47.26 31.25
CA ALA A 928 -9.64 47.50 32.68
C ALA A 928 -10.10 46.24 33.45
N LYS A 929 -10.56 45.18 32.77
CA LYS A 929 -10.93 43.91 33.39
C LYS A 929 -9.77 42.90 33.46
N LEU A 930 -8.68 43.07 32.70
CA LEU A 930 -7.42 42.32 32.86
C LEU A 930 -6.62 42.87 34.06
N ARG A 931 -7.24 42.85 35.26
CA ARG A 931 -6.70 43.46 36.48
C ARG A 931 -5.31 42.91 36.85
N LYS A 932 -4.42 43.79 37.32
CA LYS A 932 -3.06 43.46 37.81
C LYS A 932 -3.08 42.16 38.63
N GLY A 933 -2.20 41.22 38.29
CA GLY A 933 -1.97 39.98 39.04
C GLY A 933 -2.91 38.79 38.72
N LYS A 934 -4.12 38.99 38.18
CA LYS A 934 -5.04 37.87 37.93
C LYS A 934 -4.81 37.23 36.55
N LYS A 935 -4.38 35.96 36.54
CA LYS A 935 -4.30 35.10 35.35
C LYS A 935 -5.71 34.94 34.77
N GLN A 936 -5.93 35.24 33.49
CA GLN A 936 -7.23 35.05 32.84
C GLN A 936 -7.10 34.24 31.55
N ALA A 937 -7.97 33.24 31.39
CA ALA A 937 -8.12 32.49 30.15
C ALA A 937 -8.85 33.32 29.08
N VAL A 938 -8.36 33.31 27.85
CA VAL A 938 -9.01 33.98 26.71
C VAL A 938 -9.16 32.99 25.56
N LYS A 939 -10.38 32.89 25.00
CA LYS A 939 -10.66 32.02 23.86
C LYS A 939 -10.13 32.70 22.60
N VAL A 940 -9.10 32.09 22.01
CA VAL A 940 -8.56 32.48 20.70
C VAL A 940 -9.18 31.56 19.64
N THR A 941 -9.36 32.05 18.43
CA THR A 941 -9.95 31.31 17.30
C THR A 941 -9.33 31.80 16.01
N PHE A 942 -9.04 30.89 15.09
CA PHE A 942 -8.41 31.22 13.82
C PHE A 942 -9.38 30.97 12.69
N THR A 943 -9.22 31.71 11.60
CA THR A 943 -9.96 31.49 10.36
C THR A 943 -9.01 31.74 9.20
N GLY A 944 -8.73 30.71 8.41
CA GLY A 944 -7.91 30.80 7.20
C GLY A 944 -8.63 31.57 6.08
N LYS A 945 -7.94 31.82 4.95
CA LYS A 945 -8.56 32.40 3.75
C LYS A 945 -9.77 31.57 3.27
N ALA A 946 -9.65 30.25 3.24
CA ALA A 946 -10.69 29.32 2.75
C ALA A 946 -11.68 28.86 3.85
N GLY A 947 -12.06 29.74 4.77
CA GLY A 947 -13.07 29.46 5.82
C GLY A 947 -12.64 28.48 6.94
N THR A 948 -11.59 27.68 6.73
CA THR A 948 -11.07 26.68 7.67
C THR A 948 -10.79 27.25 9.06
N LYS A 949 -11.22 26.52 10.10
CA LYS A 949 -11.15 26.93 11.52
C LYS A 949 -10.16 26.00 12.25
N SER A 950 -9.20 26.55 12.99
CA SER A 950 -8.29 25.77 13.84
C SER A 950 -8.53 26.03 15.35
N SER A 951 -8.05 25.10 16.18
CA SER A 951 -8.59 24.83 17.53
C SER A 951 -8.70 26.04 18.48
N THR A 952 -9.68 25.97 19.38
CA THR A 952 -10.01 27.08 20.30
C THR A 952 -9.41 26.94 21.70
N LYS A 953 -8.14 26.53 21.79
CA LYS A 953 -7.41 26.37 23.05
C LYS A 953 -7.40 27.71 23.84
N ALA A 954 -7.68 27.61 25.14
CA ALA A 954 -7.81 28.76 26.02
C ALA A 954 -6.43 29.28 26.45
N VAL A 955 -5.95 30.35 25.80
CA VAL A 955 -4.62 30.91 26.09
C VAL A 955 -4.66 31.62 27.45
N LYS A 956 -3.77 31.23 28.36
CA LYS A 956 -3.63 31.88 29.67
C LYS A 956 -2.88 33.20 29.49
N VAL A 957 -3.59 34.31 29.62
CA VAL A 957 -3.04 35.67 29.51
C VAL A 957 -2.49 36.12 30.86
N VAL A 958 -1.27 36.64 30.84
CA VAL A 958 -0.59 37.20 32.02
C VAL A 958 -0.15 38.64 31.70
N ALA A 959 -0.70 39.60 32.45
CA ALA A 959 -0.12 40.93 32.51
C ALA A 959 1.12 40.86 33.42
N LYS A 960 2.32 41.01 32.83
CA LYS A 960 3.53 41.34 33.62
C LYS A 960 3.40 42.77 34.15
N ARG A 961 4.21 43.13 35.15
CA ARG A 961 4.29 44.51 35.69
C ARG A 961 4.62 45.51 34.59
#